data_AF-A0AAD9HZ82-F1
#
_entry.id   AF-A0AAD9HZ82-F1
#
_cell.length_a   1.000
_cell.length_b   1.000
_cell.length_c   1.000
_cell.angle_alpha   90.00
_cell.angle_beta   90.00
_cell.angle_gamma   90.00
#
_symmetry.space_group_name_H-M   'P 1'
#
loop_
_entity.id
_entity.type
_entity.pdbx_description
1 polymer ?
#
loop_
_entity_poly.entity_id
_entity_poly.type
_entity_poly.pdbx_seq_one_letter_code
_entity_poly.pdbx_strand_id
1 'polypeptide(L)'
;MESDEEDAPPELVVAEGENETDEGAARVPITIVTGYLGAGKTTLLHYILTAEHGKKIAVIMNEFGDSLDIEKSLTVNKDGESVEEWLEVGNGCICCSVKDTGVNAIESLMAKKGKFDYILLETTGLADPGNLAPLFWVDEGLASTIYLDGVVTLVDAKNILRSLDDPAGRIDGHDEDHGHGPVMTTAHVQVSHADVIVINKADLVDEHEIQRVRDRVQSINGLAKVHVTRQSVVPQLEGFLLDLHAYDGVEELEQTGKGHSHLDGTISTVSIALPVLSTDGVAEVDKWLRSVLWENELPGDDEAHEARFEMHRLKGRLRLDSGHEKMIQGVRDVFDIFDRSSPWPDSDVRNIRNIGIIAHVDAGKTTTTERMLYYAGATRYLGNITHGNTVTDFLPLERQRGITIQSAVVTLHWPVVADCPPAESPKSINLIDTPGHTDFAFEVYRAVAELDGAVAILDSTRGVEANTERVWALARQYDVPALFYLNKHDMEGASMKLCVQEMASLLGTFPLVLQIPWWEREAFVGHVDVVREVGIKYSSTGKPSMTGKDKLPPELRDELKKARAHLIDMLAENDEELLEEFSTDENVSMGSIKRSVRKLTLSAKGRFSPVFCGASSVNMGVQPLLDGVGDYLPSPADRPGLEVQLASGTGVLTDLIEGDVSFKGRECRERPFSGIGHVFKVVDDPQRGMICFVRVYYGSLSLREMWNTRLQKSERPLNIMQIFADKNTEIPLLSAGHIGALTGLKFARTGDTLISFAGKTVPESFRDVRIKPPEIPPAVAFISLTPYTKTATDQLQDALSRLSRVDPSLRHHYDQDKGQFILSGLGTMHLEIARGTLKDFYRIKGQDVLIGDIEVEYAETVVEPSGPHHEHCNRVLNSKAGQAGCTVEVFPLEDDDRNVLGSDACFEHNGNIIAISILPGLPAATAPKVSRNATKLLDPATLQQQLLNGATAGLARGPSRRAAPVRKCLVRMTLDPARGDVHATSTPGHVQWAAQHAVRAAVARARGGLLEPFMRVVARLPEAAAAATQHDLTARRGGQVLEVRNLADDVYSAAGAAGAGAGPWGAEGVDLERVYAPPDPYASVHSLRDAPKTGGRTRWVEIVARVPLKDMLLYDEQLRELTGGRKNLTMEPDTLELVTGQRLKALESAM
;
A
#
# COMPACT_ATOMS: atom_id res chain seq x y z
N MET A 1 -60.37 -10.39 -33.92
CA MET A 1 -59.46 -9.23 -33.98
C MET A 1 -59.16 -8.86 -32.56
N GLU A 2 -58.39 -9.72 -31.91
CA GLU A 2 -57.69 -9.53 -30.63
C GLU A 2 -56.54 -10.51 -30.79
N SER A 3 -55.43 -10.03 -31.36
CA SER A 3 -54.17 -10.76 -31.44
C SER A 3 -53.03 -9.74 -31.48
N ASP A 4 -51.95 -10.09 -30.79
CA ASP A 4 -50.58 -9.62 -31.00
C ASP A 4 -50.09 -8.43 -30.15
N GLU A 5 -50.31 -8.47 -28.83
CA GLU A 5 -49.46 -7.75 -27.84
C GLU A 5 -48.61 -8.69 -26.95
N GLU A 6 -48.64 -10.02 -27.15
CA GLU A 6 -47.90 -11.00 -26.31
C GLU A 6 -46.47 -11.33 -26.79
N ASP A 7 -46.03 -10.89 -27.97
CA ASP A 7 -44.70 -11.21 -28.55
C ASP A 7 -43.66 -10.08 -28.45
N ALA A 8 -43.85 -9.11 -27.53
CA ALA A 8 -42.81 -8.10 -27.25
C ALA A 8 -41.72 -8.68 -26.33
N PRO A 9 -40.42 -8.44 -26.61
CA PRO A 9 -39.34 -8.95 -25.77
C PRO A 9 -39.47 -8.42 -24.33
N PRO A 10 -39.27 -9.26 -23.30
CA PRO A 10 -39.33 -8.79 -21.92
C PRO A 10 -38.27 -7.70 -21.70
N GLU A 11 -38.70 -6.53 -21.21
CA GLU A 11 -37.77 -5.48 -20.80
C GLU A 11 -36.95 -6.02 -19.61
N LEU A 12 -35.67 -6.29 -19.86
CA LEU A 12 -34.73 -6.64 -18.81
C LEU A 12 -34.45 -5.40 -17.98
N VAL A 13 -34.46 -5.54 -16.66
CA VAL A 13 -33.96 -4.50 -15.77
C VAL A 13 -32.48 -4.35 -16.09
N VAL A 14 -32.11 -3.24 -16.73
CA VAL A 14 -30.70 -2.91 -16.98
C VAL A 14 -30.02 -2.94 -15.62
N ALA A 15 -28.88 -3.63 -15.50
CA ALA A 15 -28.05 -3.56 -14.30
C ALA A 15 -27.37 -2.18 -14.12
N GLU A 16 -28.05 -1.12 -14.51
CA GLU A 16 -27.75 0.28 -14.29
C GLU A 16 -28.92 0.86 -13.50
N GLY A 17 -28.68 1.08 -12.20
CA GLY A 17 -29.73 1.47 -11.26
C GLY A 17 -30.31 2.83 -11.58
N GLU A 18 -31.58 2.85 -11.98
CA GLU A 18 -32.42 4.04 -11.89
C GLU A 18 -33.22 4.02 -10.57
N ASN A 19 -32.86 4.97 -9.71
CA ASN A 19 -33.68 5.63 -8.68
C ASN A 19 -33.99 4.95 -7.32
N GLU A 20 -33.57 5.70 -6.29
CA GLU A 20 -34.13 5.84 -4.94
C GLU A 20 -33.74 4.81 -3.84
N THR A 21 -32.74 5.23 -3.06
CA THR A 21 -32.67 5.12 -1.57
C THR A 21 -32.08 3.90 -0.85
N ASP A 22 -31.51 2.88 -1.49
CA ASP A 22 -30.80 1.82 -0.73
C ASP A 22 -29.34 1.57 -1.18
N GLU A 23 -28.41 1.77 -0.24
CA GLU A 23 -26.96 1.74 -0.37
C GLU A 23 -26.42 0.31 -0.58
N GLY A 24 -25.52 0.12 -1.55
CA GLY A 24 -24.36 -0.81 -1.51
C GLY A 24 -24.47 -2.15 -0.79
N ALA A 25 -25.61 -2.83 -0.83
CA ALA A 25 -25.79 -4.11 -0.19
C ALA A 25 -25.24 -5.21 -1.11
N ALA A 26 -24.16 -5.88 -0.69
CA ALA A 26 -23.66 -7.07 -1.38
C ALA A 26 -24.84 -8.02 -1.65
N ARG A 27 -25.08 -8.34 -2.94
CA ARG A 27 -26.17 -9.23 -3.34
C ARG A 27 -25.93 -10.60 -2.71
N VAL A 28 -26.97 -11.17 -2.10
CA VAL A 28 -26.85 -12.49 -1.47
C VAL A 28 -26.93 -13.55 -2.58
N PRO A 29 -25.98 -14.52 -2.64
CA PRO A 29 -26.08 -15.62 -3.60
C PRO A 29 -27.27 -16.54 -3.30
N ILE A 30 -27.99 -16.94 -4.34
CA ILE A 30 -29.03 -17.98 -4.27
C ILE A 30 -28.71 -19.16 -5.18
N THR A 31 -28.79 -20.39 -4.64
CA THR A 31 -28.66 -21.62 -5.44
C THR A 31 -29.99 -22.36 -5.46
N ILE A 32 -30.43 -22.75 -6.66
CA ILE A 32 -31.66 -23.52 -6.86
C ILE A 32 -31.32 -25.00 -6.83
N VAL A 33 -31.94 -25.76 -5.92
CA VAL A 33 -31.79 -27.22 -5.82
C VAL A 33 -33.05 -27.89 -6.38
N THR A 34 -32.90 -28.58 -7.50
CA THR A 34 -33.99 -29.26 -8.22
C THR A 34 -33.71 -30.74 -8.44
N GLY A 35 -34.74 -31.49 -8.86
CA GLY A 35 -34.68 -32.93 -9.10
C GLY A 35 -36.03 -33.60 -8.86
N TYR A 36 -36.29 -34.71 -9.54
CA TYR A 36 -37.56 -35.42 -9.46
C TYR A 36 -37.84 -36.00 -8.07
N LEU A 37 -39.10 -36.38 -7.83
CA LEU A 37 -39.55 -36.91 -6.54
C LEU A 37 -38.73 -38.15 -6.15
N GLY A 38 -38.15 -38.13 -4.95
CA GLY A 38 -37.32 -39.23 -4.45
C GLY A 38 -35.86 -39.23 -4.91
N ALA A 39 -35.37 -38.22 -5.64
CA ALA A 39 -33.95 -38.10 -6.03
C ALA A 39 -32.97 -37.86 -4.85
N GLY A 40 -33.50 -37.49 -3.66
CA GLY A 40 -32.71 -37.26 -2.44
C GLY A 40 -32.42 -35.79 -2.12
N LYS A 41 -33.25 -34.85 -2.60
CA LYS A 41 -33.11 -33.39 -2.40
C LYS A 41 -32.99 -33.02 -0.91
N THR A 42 -33.95 -33.46 -0.09
CA THR A 42 -33.95 -33.22 1.36
C THR A 42 -32.72 -33.82 2.06
N THR A 43 -32.24 -34.98 1.61
CA THR A 43 -31.01 -35.60 2.14
C THR A 43 -29.77 -34.78 1.83
N LEU A 44 -29.68 -34.19 0.63
CA LEU A 44 -28.59 -33.28 0.27
C LEU A 44 -28.65 -31.97 1.05
N LEU A 45 -29.82 -31.37 1.23
CA LEU A 45 -29.99 -30.16 2.03
C LEU A 45 -29.57 -30.39 3.48
N HIS A 46 -29.98 -31.52 4.07
CA HIS A 46 -29.55 -31.89 5.42
C HIS A 46 -28.02 -32.06 5.50
N TYR A 47 -27.40 -32.67 4.48
CA TYR A 47 -25.94 -32.79 4.43
C TYR A 47 -25.25 -31.41 4.37
N ILE A 48 -25.74 -30.51 3.50
CA ILE A 48 -25.19 -29.15 3.38
C ILE A 48 -25.27 -28.42 4.73
N LEU A 49 -26.43 -28.46 5.39
CA LEU A 49 -26.65 -27.78 6.67
C LEU A 49 -25.86 -28.35 7.86
N THR A 50 -25.39 -29.60 7.77
CA THR A 50 -24.65 -30.27 8.85
C THR A 50 -23.13 -30.30 8.63
N ALA A 51 -22.67 -29.99 7.42
CA ALA A 51 -21.25 -29.96 7.08
C ALA A 51 -20.56 -28.67 7.53
N GLU A 52 -19.25 -28.73 7.81
CA GLU A 52 -18.46 -27.55 8.20
C GLU A 52 -18.05 -26.73 6.96
N HIS A 53 -18.81 -25.68 6.65
CA HIS A 53 -18.55 -24.79 5.51
C HIS A 53 -18.56 -23.28 5.89
N GLY A 54 -18.53 -22.95 7.19
CA GLY A 54 -18.29 -21.58 7.69
C GLY A 54 -19.31 -20.49 7.31
N LYS A 55 -20.45 -20.83 6.69
CA LYS A 55 -21.48 -19.88 6.22
C LYS A 55 -22.81 -20.04 6.94
N LYS A 56 -23.56 -18.94 7.09
CA LYS A 56 -24.94 -18.99 7.56
C LYS A 56 -25.89 -19.10 6.36
N ILE A 57 -26.58 -20.24 6.23
CA ILE A 57 -27.44 -20.53 5.08
C ILE A 57 -28.91 -20.40 5.47
N ALA A 58 -29.68 -19.64 4.69
CA ALA A 58 -31.14 -19.66 4.73
C ALA A 58 -31.68 -20.67 3.72
N VAL A 59 -32.62 -21.52 4.12
CA VAL A 59 -33.24 -22.51 3.22
C VAL A 59 -34.71 -22.17 3.02
N ILE A 60 -35.14 -22.13 1.76
CA ILE A 60 -36.52 -21.94 1.36
C ILE A 60 -37.01 -23.28 0.79
N MET A 61 -37.91 -23.95 1.52
CA MET A 61 -38.50 -25.22 1.10
C MET A 61 -39.88 -25.01 0.46
N ASN A 62 -40.09 -25.55 -0.73
CA ASN A 62 -41.35 -25.38 -1.48
C ASN A 62 -42.29 -26.62 -1.42
N GLU A 63 -41.85 -27.77 -0.88
CA GLU A 63 -42.73 -28.96 -0.70
C GLU A 63 -43.17 -29.15 0.75
N PHE A 64 -44.49 -29.25 0.98
CA PHE A 64 -45.08 -29.82 2.19
C PHE A 64 -45.15 -31.34 2.05
N GLY A 65 -44.31 -32.05 2.78
CA GLY A 65 -44.40 -33.50 2.96
C GLY A 65 -43.94 -33.88 4.36
N ASP A 66 -44.69 -34.77 5.04
CA ASP A 66 -44.53 -35.21 6.44
C ASP A 66 -43.12 -35.73 6.78
N SER A 67 -42.12 -34.85 6.90
CA SER A 67 -40.81 -35.17 7.47
C SER A 67 -40.72 -34.63 8.90
N LEU A 68 -41.49 -35.26 9.78
CA LEU A 68 -41.47 -35.13 11.24
C LEU A 68 -40.10 -35.44 11.91
N ASP A 69 -39.03 -35.65 11.12
CA ASP A 69 -37.70 -36.07 11.60
C ASP A 69 -36.58 -35.05 11.36
N ILE A 70 -36.85 -33.84 10.85
CA ILE A 70 -35.87 -32.73 10.78
C ILE A 70 -36.05 -31.73 11.94
N GLU A 71 -37.07 -31.90 12.78
CA GLU A 71 -37.39 -30.94 13.84
C GLU A 71 -36.40 -30.90 15.03
N LYS A 72 -35.37 -31.75 15.11
CA LYS A 72 -34.46 -31.74 16.27
C LYS A 72 -33.02 -32.16 15.96
N SER A 73 -32.31 -31.39 15.14
CA SER A 73 -30.88 -31.09 15.34
C SER A 73 -30.33 -30.23 14.20
N LEU A 74 -30.06 -28.95 14.48
CA LEU A 74 -29.18 -28.13 13.65
C LEU A 74 -27.98 -27.74 14.50
N THR A 75 -26.78 -28.02 13.98
CA THR A 75 -25.50 -27.77 14.66
C THR A 75 -24.82 -26.61 13.94
N VAL A 76 -24.72 -25.45 14.58
CA VAL A 76 -23.87 -24.34 14.12
C VAL A 76 -22.44 -24.67 14.52
N ASN A 77 -21.50 -24.81 13.56
CA ASN A 77 -20.08 -24.84 13.91
C ASN A 77 -19.46 -23.44 13.87
N LYS A 78 -19.84 -22.64 14.86
CA LYS A 78 -19.00 -21.70 15.63
C LYS A 78 -19.89 -20.92 16.61
N ASP A 79 -19.50 -20.98 17.88
CA ASP A 79 -19.93 -20.09 18.97
C ASP A 79 -21.41 -20.10 19.39
N GLY A 80 -22.03 -21.27 19.52
CA GLY A 80 -23.03 -21.54 20.56
C GLY A 80 -24.33 -20.69 20.60
N GLU A 81 -24.56 -19.81 19.63
CA GLU A 81 -25.82 -19.06 19.50
C GLU A 81 -26.72 -19.68 18.43
N SER A 82 -27.85 -20.23 18.87
CA SER A 82 -28.92 -20.71 18.01
C SER A 82 -29.75 -19.53 17.49
N VAL A 83 -29.60 -19.18 16.22
CA VAL A 83 -30.54 -18.29 15.51
C VAL A 83 -31.41 -19.18 14.62
N GLU A 84 -32.64 -19.42 15.06
CA GLU A 84 -33.67 -20.07 14.25
C GLU A 84 -34.29 -19.06 13.29
N GLU A 85 -34.51 -19.45 12.03
CA GLU A 85 -35.69 -18.99 11.29
C GLU A 85 -36.00 -19.89 10.09
N TRP A 86 -37.07 -20.67 10.21
CA TRP A 86 -37.74 -21.35 9.11
C TRP A 86 -38.92 -20.49 8.65
N LEU A 87 -39.13 -20.36 7.35
CA LEU A 87 -40.34 -19.74 6.81
C LEU A 87 -41.10 -20.80 6.00
N GLU A 88 -42.10 -21.42 6.61
CA GLU A 88 -43.08 -22.22 5.86
C GLU A 88 -43.99 -21.26 5.08
N VAL A 89 -44.01 -21.41 3.77
CA VAL A 89 -44.90 -20.62 2.91
C VAL A 89 -46.31 -21.21 3.04
N GLY A 90 -47.15 -20.59 3.86
CA GLY A 90 -48.54 -21.02 4.05
C GLY A 90 -49.36 -20.92 2.77
N ASN A 91 -49.92 -22.06 2.32
CA ASN A 91 -50.93 -22.19 1.26
C ASN A 91 -50.59 -21.58 -0.11
N GLY A 92 -49.63 -22.19 -0.82
CA GLY A 92 -49.45 -22.04 -2.27
C GLY A 92 -48.02 -22.40 -2.71
N CYS A 93 -47.85 -23.34 -3.65
CA CYS A 93 -46.53 -23.66 -4.18
C CYS A 93 -45.95 -22.46 -4.94
N ILE A 94 -44.71 -22.06 -4.64
CA ILE A 94 -43.95 -21.00 -5.36
C ILE A 94 -43.86 -21.28 -6.87
N CYS A 95 -44.01 -22.54 -7.28
CA CYS A 95 -43.96 -22.95 -8.69
C CYS A 95 -45.31 -22.94 -9.42
N CYS A 96 -46.45 -22.81 -8.72
CA CYS A 96 -47.79 -22.90 -9.33
C CYS A 96 -48.54 -21.56 -9.37
N SER A 97 -48.13 -20.57 -8.58
CA SER A 97 -48.73 -19.23 -8.51
C SER A 97 -47.63 -18.18 -8.42
N VAL A 98 -46.99 -17.92 -9.57
CA VAL A 98 -45.63 -17.37 -9.69
C VAL A 98 -45.59 -15.87 -10.03
N LYS A 99 -46.37 -15.02 -9.36
CA LYS A 99 -46.11 -13.57 -9.49
C LYS A 99 -45.98 -12.88 -8.13
N ASP A 100 -46.91 -13.08 -7.21
CA ASP A 100 -46.90 -12.27 -5.98
C ASP A 100 -46.43 -13.03 -4.72
N THR A 101 -46.85 -14.28 -4.51
CA THR A 101 -46.62 -14.96 -3.21
C THR A 101 -45.17 -15.35 -2.95
N GLY A 102 -44.44 -15.76 -4.00
CA GLY A 102 -43.04 -16.17 -3.90
C GLY A 102 -42.08 -14.99 -3.75
N VAL A 103 -42.31 -13.91 -4.49
CA VAL A 103 -41.53 -12.66 -4.38
C VAL A 103 -41.69 -12.07 -2.98
N ASN A 104 -42.93 -11.97 -2.48
CA ASN A 104 -43.20 -11.48 -1.12
C ASN A 104 -42.51 -12.30 -0.01
N ALA A 105 -42.39 -13.63 -0.17
CA ALA A 105 -41.70 -14.48 0.79
C ALA A 105 -40.19 -14.23 0.80
N ILE A 106 -39.60 -14.04 -0.38
CA ILE A 106 -38.17 -13.72 -0.55
C ILE A 106 -37.88 -12.29 -0.05
N GLU A 107 -38.74 -11.32 -0.35
CA GLU A 107 -38.66 -9.95 0.16
C GLU A 107 -38.77 -9.90 1.70
N SER A 108 -39.69 -10.69 2.29
CA SER A 108 -39.84 -10.80 3.75
C SER A 108 -38.59 -11.39 4.42
N LEU A 109 -37.91 -12.33 3.75
CA LEU A 109 -36.63 -12.87 4.18
C LEU A 109 -35.51 -11.83 4.03
N MET A 110 -35.57 -11.03 2.96
CA MET A 110 -34.63 -9.93 2.72
C MET A 110 -34.79 -8.75 3.68
N ALA A 111 -35.96 -8.54 4.27
CA ALA A 111 -36.15 -7.58 5.36
C ALA A 111 -35.29 -7.89 6.61
N LYS A 112 -34.69 -9.09 6.69
CA LYS A 112 -33.79 -9.53 7.78
C LYS A 112 -32.32 -9.67 7.33
N LYS A 113 -31.92 -8.91 6.29
CA LYS A 113 -30.56 -8.89 5.72
C LYS A 113 -29.48 -8.74 6.81
N GLY A 114 -28.44 -9.58 6.76
CA GLY A 114 -27.31 -9.59 7.70
C GLY A 114 -27.30 -10.73 8.73
N LYS A 115 -28.33 -11.59 8.77
CA LYS A 115 -28.36 -12.81 9.59
C LYS A 115 -27.88 -14.08 8.87
N PHE A 116 -27.89 -14.09 7.54
CA PHE A 116 -27.45 -15.19 6.69
C PHE A 116 -26.59 -14.64 5.54
N ASP A 117 -25.68 -15.47 5.04
CA ASP A 117 -24.69 -15.15 4.01
C ASP A 117 -25.03 -15.80 2.66
N TYR A 118 -25.99 -16.73 2.62
CA TYR A 118 -26.30 -17.57 1.47
C TYR A 118 -27.76 -18.05 1.49
N ILE A 119 -28.40 -18.22 0.34
CA ILE A 119 -29.77 -18.74 0.22
C ILE A 119 -29.79 -20.04 -0.61
N LEU A 120 -30.46 -21.07 -0.10
CA LEU A 120 -30.78 -22.30 -0.84
C LEU A 120 -32.29 -22.38 -1.09
N LEU A 121 -32.69 -22.51 -2.34
CA LEU A 121 -34.09 -22.66 -2.74
C LEU A 121 -34.35 -24.09 -3.23
N GLU A 122 -35.16 -24.86 -2.49
CA GLU A 122 -35.62 -26.18 -2.92
C GLU A 122 -36.87 -26.06 -3.79
N THR A 123 -36.83 -26.65 -4.99
CA THR A 123 -38.01 -26.72 -5.87
C THR A 123 -38.76 -28.04 -5.72
N THR A 124 -40.06 -28.04 -6.05
CA THR A 124 -40.85 -29.28 -6.05
C THR A 124 -40.35 -30.27 -7.09
N GLY A 125 -40.62 -31.56 -6.90
CA GLY A 125 -40.19 -32.63 -7.80
C GLY A 125 -40.73 -32.53 -9.23
N LEU A 126 -41.70 -31.64 -9.47
CA LEU A 126 -42.35 -31.38 -10.74
C LEU A 126 -42.13 -29.94 -11.26
N ALA A 127 -41.40 -29.10 -10.51
CA ALA A 127 -41.14 -27.73 -10.90
C ALA A 127 -40.06 -27.65 -12.00
N ASP A 128 -40.29 -26.74 -12.94
CA ASP A 128 -39.32 -26.35 -13.96
C ASP A 128 -38.44 -25.19 -13.44
N PRO A 129 -37.11 -25.38 -13.29
CA PRO A 129 -36.20 -24.30 -12.91
C PRO A 129 -36.14 -23.15 -13.92
N GLY A 130 -36.47 -23.39 -15.20
CA GLY A 130 -36.50 -22.39 -16.26
C GLY A 130 -37.57 -21.31 -16.08
N ASN A 131 -38.61 -21.59 -15.30
CA ASN A 131 -39.61 -20.58 -14.92
C ASN A 131 -39.17 -19.70 -13.72
N LEU A 132 -38.21 -20.18 -12.92
CA LEU A 132 -37.78 -19.49 -11.70
C LEU A 132 -36.56 -18.61 -11.93
N ALA A 133 -35.60 -19.05 -12.76
CA ALA A 133 -34.38 -18.28 -13.02
C ALA A 133 -34.63 -16.86 -13.58
N PRO A 134 -35.57 -16.65 -14.54
CA PRO A 134 -35.83 -15.32 -15.08
C PRO A 134 -36.40 -14.31 -14.09
N LEU A 135 -37.05 -14.76 -13.00
CA LEU A 135 -37.61 -13.86 -11.98
C LEU A 135 -36.54 -12.99 -11.33
N PHE A 136 -35.31 -13.50 -11.19
CA PHE A 136 -34.20 -12.77 -10.60
C PHE A 136 -33.58 -11.71 -11.53
N TRP A 137 -33.97 -11.68 -12.82
CA TRP A 137 -33.52 -10.70 -13.81
C TRP A 137 -34.60 -9.71 -14.23
N VAL A 138 -35.86 -10.10 -14.18
CA VAL A 138 -37.00 -9.28 -14.61
C VAL A 138 -37.62 -8.47 -13.46
N ASP A 139 -37.47 -8.92 -12.21
CA ASP A 139 -37.99 -8.20 -11.04
C ASP A 139 -36.94 -7.24 -10.44
N GLU A 140 -37.25 -5.94 -10.42
CA GLU A 140 -36.36 -4.87 -9.98
C GLU A 140 -35.99 -4.94 -8.48
N GLY A 141 -36.91 -5.43 -7.64
CA GLY A 141 -36.70 -5.58 -6.20
C GLY A 141 -35.79 -6.76 -5.86
N LEU A 142 -35.95 -7.89 -6.57
CA LEU A 142 -35.11 -9.07 -6.38
C LEU A 142 -33.73 -8.92 -7.05
N ALA A 143 -33.67 -8.35 -8.26
CA ALA A 143 -32.42 -8.18 -9.01
C ALA A 143 -31.41 -7.28 -8.27
N SER A 144 -31.88 -6.31 -7.49
CA SER A 144 -31.02 -5.43 -6.69
C SER A 144 -30.47 -6.09 -5.42
N THR A 145 -31.14 -7.13 -4.90
CA THR A 145 -30.85 -7.69 -3.57
C THR A 145 -30.20 -9.08 -3.59
N ILE A 146 -30.48 -9.89 -4.61
CA ILE A 146 -30.07 -11.30 -4.74
C ILE A 146 -29.45 -11.51 -6.13
N TYR A 147 -28.53 -12.47 -6.25
CA TYR A 147 -28.07 -12.96 -7.56
C TYR A 147 -28.08 -14.48 -7.62
N LEU A 148 -28.44 -15.04 -8.77
CA LEU A 148 -28.51 -16.48 -9.00
C LEU A 148 -27.10 -17.05 -9.18
N ASP A 149 -26.63 -17.85 -8.23
CA ASP A 149 -25.30 -18.46 -8.24
C ASP A 149 -25.23 -19.71 -9.14
N GLY A 150 -26.32 -20.48 -9.23
CA GLY A 150 -26.43 -21.64 -10.12
C GLY A 150 -27.62 -22.56 -9.84
N VAL A 151 -27.87 -23.49 -10.76
CA VAL A 151 -28.89 -24.55 -10.65
C VAL A 151 -28.23 -25.90 -10.42
N VAL A 152 -28.54 -26.54 -9.29
CA VAL A 152 -28.07 -27.88 -8.93
C VAL A 152 -29.21 -28.87 -9.16
N THR A 153 -29.00 -29.87 -10.02
CA THR A 153 -29.99 -30.91 -10.32
C THR A 153 -29.56 -32.25 -9.74
N LEU A 154 -30.41 -32.83 -8.89
CA LEU A 154 -30.23 -34.18 -8.35
C LEU A 154 -30.92 -35.22 -9.22
N VAL A 155 -30.17 -36.26 -9.57
CA VAL A 155 -30.68 -37.43 -10.30
C VAL A 155 -30.38 -38.70 -9.51
N ASP A 156 -31.35 -39.59 -9.36
CA ASP A 156 -31.14 -40.90 -8.70
C ASP A 156 -30.65 -41.91 -9.73
N ALA A 157 -29.44 -42.43 -9.50
CA ALA A 157 -28.70 -43.30 -10.42
C ALA A 157 -29.50 -44.55 -10.84
N LYS A 158 -30.39 -45.06 -9.99
CA LYS A 158 -31.18 -46.26 -10.30
C LYS A 158 -32.38 -45.98 -11.20
N ASN A 159 -33.02 -44.83 -11.02
CA ASN A 159 -34.33 -44.55 -11.60
C ASN A 159 -34.28 -43.55 -12.75
N ILE A 160 -33.21 -42.78 -12.91
CA ILE A 160 -33.12 -41.69 -13.90
C ILE A 160 -33.35 -42.16 -15.34
N LEU A 161 -32.79 -43.29 -15.76
CA LEU A 161 -33.02 -43.82 -17.12
C LEU A 161 -34.50 -44.11 -17.35
N ARG A 162 -35.17 -44.69 -16.35
CA ARG A 162 -36.62 -44.93 -16.41
C ARG A 162 -37.41 -43.62 -16.39
N SER A 163 -37.01 -42.62 -15.60
CA SER A 163 -37.67 -41.32 -15.54
C SER A 163 -37.52 -40.48 -16.81
N LEU A 164 -36.42 -40.68 -17.56
CA LEU A 164 -36.25 -40.11 -18.90
C LEU A 164 -37.16 -40.82 -19.91
N ASP A 165 -37.32 -42.14 -19.79
CA ASP A 165 -38.12 -42.94 -20.73
C ASP A 165 -39.63 -43.05 -20.36
N ASP A 166 -40.09 -42.47 -19.24
CA ASP A 166 -41.47 -42.61 -18.74
C ASP A 166 -42.46 -41.64 -19.42
N PRO A 167 -43.44 -42.12 -20.19
CA PRO A 167 -44.43 -41.27 -20.86
C PRO A 167 -45.44 -40.59 -19.92
N ALA A 168 -45.50 -41.00 -18.63
CA ALA A 168 -46.41 -40.38 -17.65
C ALA A 168 -45.88 -39.05 -17.07
N GLY A 169 -44.60 -38.72 -17.26
CA GLY A 169 -43.97 -37.46 -16.84
C GLY A 169 -43.99 -36.35 -17.90
N ARG A 170 -44.95 -36.44 -18.84
CA ARG A 170 -45.10 -35.53 -19.98
C ARG A 170 -45.55 -34.14 -19.53
N ILE A 171 -44.98 -33.10 -20.12
CA ILE A 171 -45.39 -31.71 -19.90
C ILE A 171 -46.47 -31.36 -20.94
N ASP A 172 -47.66 -30.94 -20.50
CA ASP A 172 -48.76 -30.52 -21.39
C ASP A 172 -48.41 -29.16 -22.04
N GLY A 173 -48.38 -29.11 -23.38
CA GLY A 173 -48.06 -27.90 -24.16
C GLY A 173 -47.16 -28.13 -25.40
N HIS A 174 -46.53 -29.29 -25.52
CA HIS A 174 -45.63 -29.66 -26.64
C HIS A 174 -46.29 -30.58 -27.70
N ASP A 175 -47.59 -30.43 -27.95
CA ASP A 175 -48.29 -31.13 -29.03
C ASP A 175 -48.80 -30.10 -30.06
N GLU A 176 -48.25 -30.11 -31.28
CA GLU A 176 -49.05 -30.35 -32.48
C GLU A 176 -48.16 -30.77 -33.67
N ASP A 177 -48.52 -31.91 -34.26
CA ASP A 177 -48.19 -32.42 -35.59
C ASP A 177 -46.72 -32.59 -35.99
N HIS A 178 -46.10 -33.72 -35.60
CA HIS A 178 -45.52 -34.70 -36.54
C HIS A 178 -45.12 -35.97 -35.78
N GLY A 179 -45.69 -37.12 -36.19
CA GLY A 179 -45.31 -38.42 -35.64
C GLY A 179 -43.83 -38.72 -35.89
N HIS A 180 -43.14 -39.17 -34.83
CA HIS A 180 -41.73 -39.62 -34.74
C HIS A 180 -40.72 -38.68 -34.03
N GLY A 181 -41.14 -37.89 -33.03
CA GLY A 181 -40.24 -37.28 -32.04
C GLY A 181 -40.20 -38.04 -30.69
N PRO A 182 -39.06 -38.09 -29.97
CA PRO A 182 -38.99 -38.65 -28.61
C PRO A 182 -39.72 -37.77 -27.58
N VAL A 183 -40.32 -38.39 -26.55
CA VAL A 183 -41.14 -37.70 -25.53
C VAL A 183 -40.26 -36.90 -24.56
N MET A 184 -40.52 -35.60 -24.43
CA MET A 184 -39.83 -34.73 -23.49
C MET A 184 -40.45 -34.83 -22.08
N THR A 185 -39.64 -35.21 -21.09
CA THR A 185 -40.08 -35.37 -19.69
C THR A 185 -39.53 -34.26 -18.79
N THR A 186 -40.13 -34.06 -17.61
CA THR A 186 -39.63 -33.11 -16.59
C THR A 186 -38.18 -33.35 -16.20
N ALA A 187 -37.70 -34.61 -16.24
CA ALA A 187 -36.31 -34.94 -15.97
C ALA A 187 -35.35 -34.42 -17.06
N HIS A 188 -35.77 -34.40 -18.33
CA HIS A 188 -34.99 -33.81 -19.43
C HIS A 188 -34.80 -32.31 -19.21
N VAL A 189 -35.89 -31.62 -18.85
CA VAL A 189 -35.88 -30.19 -18.55
C VAL A 189 -34.97 -29.85 -17.37
N GLN A 190 -35.09 -30.57 -16.25
CA GLN A 190 -34.26 -30.35 -15.06
C GLN A 190 -32.77 -30.60 -15.30
N VAL A 191 -32.41 -31.60 -16.12
CA VAL A 191 -31.02 -31.90 -16.49
C VAL A 191 -30.47 -30.84 -17.46
N SER A 192 -31.28 -30.36 -18.40
CA SER A 192 -30.85 -29.35 -19.39
C SER A 192 -30.52 -27.99 -18.76
N HIS A 193 -31.23 -27.59 -17.70
CA HIS A 193 -31.00 -26.32 -17.00
C HIS A 193 -29.86 -26.39 -15.95
N ALA A 194 -29.34 -27.59 -15.67
CA ALA A 194 -28.39 -27.82 -14.59
C ALA A 194 -27.00 -27.23 -14.87
N ASP A 195 -26.43 -26.58 -13.87
CA ASP A 195 -25.01 -26.19 -13.83
C ASP A 195 -24.15 -27.30 -13.22
N VAL A 196 -24.72 -27.95 -12.20
CA VAL A 196 -24.13 -29.10 -11.51
C VAL A 196 -25.16 -30.21 -11.44
N ILE A 197 -24.73 -31.41 -11.81
CA ILE A 197 -25.58 -32.60 -11.74
C ILE A 197 -25.00 -33.54 -10.70
N VAL A 198 -25.80 -33.81 -9.67
CA VAL A 198 -25.45 -34.74 -8.61
C VAL A 198 -26.16 -36.07 -8.87
N ILE A 199 -25.40 -37.07 -9.32
CA ILE A 199 -25.87 -38.45 -9.46
C ILE A 199 -25.84 -39.09 -8.07
N ASN A 200 -27.00 -39.16 -7.42
CA ASN A 200 -27.17 -39.66 -6.07
C ASN A 200 -27.58 -41.15 -6.07
N LYS A 201 -27.49 -41.78 -4.89
CA LYS A 201 -27.78 -43.21 -4.66
C LYS A 201 -26.93 -44.17 -5.50
N ALA A 202 -25.68 -43.80 -5.76
CA ALA A 202 -24.73 -44.66 -6.48
C ALA A 202 -24.43 -45.98 -5.74
N ASP A 203 -24.84 -46.12 -4.47
CA ASP A 203 -24.80 -47.35 -3.71
C ASP A 203 -25.82 -48.41 -4.14
N LEU A 204 -26.85 -48.03 -4.92
CA LEU A 204 -27.94 -48.92 -5.35
C LEU A 204 -27.75 -49.53 -6.76
N VAL A 205 -26.66 -49.20 -7.44
CA VAL A 205 -26.37 -49.56 -8.84
C VAL A 205 -24.91 -49.97 -9.02
N ASP A 206 -24.63 -50.76 -10.05
CA ASP A 206 -23.27 -51.20 -10.37
C ASP A 206 -22.49 -50.12 -11.16
N GLU A 207 -21.16 -50.19 -11.14
CA GLU A 207 -20.27 -49.22 -11.81
C GLU A 207 -20.57 -49.04 -13.31
N HIS A 208 -20.98 -50.12 -13.97
CA HIS A 208 -21.36 -50.09 -15.39
C HIS A 208 -22.69 -49.37 -15.63
N GLU A 209 -23.63 -49.41 -14.69
CA GLU A 209 -24.89 -48.67 -14.75
C GLU A 209 -24.66 -47.19 -14.47
N ILE A 210 -23.78 -46.85 -13.51
CA ILE A 210 -23.37 -45.47 -13.23
C ILE A 210 -22.77 -44.82 -14.48
N GLN A 211 -21.89 -45.54 -15.20
CA GLN A 211 -21.30 -45.02 -16.43
C GLN A 211 -22.36 -44.78 -17.51
N ARG A 212 -23.34 -45.68 -17.67
CA ARG A 212 -24.47 -45.48 -18.61
C ARG A 212 -25.32 -44.27 -18.26
N VAL A 213 -25.60 -44.08 -16.98
CA VAL A 213 -26.33 -42.90 -16.48
C VAL A 213 -25.55 -41.63 -16.76
N ARG A 214 -24.25 -41.64 -16.49
CA ARG A 214 -23.36 -40.50 -16.75
C ARG A 214 -23.33 -40.15 -18.23
N ASP A 215 -23.15 -41.14 -19.10
CA ASP A 215 -23.16 -40.95 -20.56
C ASP A 215 -24.50 -40.39 -21.04
N ARG A 216 -25.63 -40.88 -20.49
CA ARG A 216 -26.98 -40.38 -20.83
C ARG A 216 -27.21 -38.95 -20.39
N VAL A 217 -26.87 -38.61 -19.14
CA VAL A 217 -27.04 -37.27 -18.59
C VAL A 217 -26.13 -36.26 -19.30
N GLN A 218 -24.87 -36.64 -19.58
CA GLN A 218 -23.94 -35.79 -20.33
C GLN A 218 -24.32 -35.65 -21.80
N SER A 219 -25.07 -36.60 -22.39
CA SER A 219 -25.61 -36.45 -23.74
C SER A 219 -26.69 -35.36 -23.83
N ILE A 220 -27.40 -35.10 -22.73
CA ILE A 220 -28.40 -34.03 -22.62
C ILE A 220 -27.72 -32.70 -22.30
N ASN A 221 -26.82 -32.68 -21.31
CA ASN A 221 -26.08 -31.49 -20.90
C ASN A 221 -24.60 -31.83 -20.66
N GLY A 222 -23.80 -31.60 -21.70
CA GLY A 222 -22.35 -31.89 -21.66
C GLY A 222 -21.52 -30.86 -20.89
N LEU A 223 -22.09 -29.69 -20.59
CA LEU A 223 -21.38 -28.58 -19.92
C LEU A 223 -21.52 -28.62 -18.40
N ALA A 224 -22.50 -29.35 -17.87
CA ALA A 224 -22.71 -29.46 -16.43
C ALA A 224 -21.60 -30.25 -15.73
N LYS A 225 -21.16 -29.78 -14.56
CA LYS A 225 -20.23 -30.54 -13.70
C LYS A 225 -20.99 -31.73 -13.11
N VAL A 226 -20.58 -32.96 -13.42
CA VAL A 226 -21.22 -34.17 -12.91
C VAL A 226 -20.43 -34.75 -11.74
N HIS A 227 -21.11 -35.00 -10.62
CA HIS A 227 -20.52 -35.68 -9.47
C HIS A 227 -21.41 -36.82 -8.98
N VAL A 228 -20.78 -37.95 -8.67
CA VAL A 228 -21.46 -39.17 -8.23
C VAL A 228 -21.34 -39.27 -6.71
N THR A 229 -22.47 -39.36 -6.02
CA THR A 229 -22.55 -39.38 -4.56
C THR A 229 -23.21 -40.64 -4.04
N ARG A 230 -22.78 -41.05 -2.85
CA ARG A 230 -23.44 -42.07 -2.03
C ARG A 230 -24.05 -41.35 -0.84
N GLN A 231 -25.34 -41.52 -0.61
CA GLN A 231 -26.08 -40.86 0.48
C GLN A 231 -25.96 -39.31 0.46
N SER A 232 -25.87 -38.69 -0.71
CA SER A 232 -25.74 -37.23 -0.90
C SER A 232 -24.49 -36.58 -0.29
N VAL A 233 -23.47 -37.37 0.10
CA VAL A 233 -22.22 -36.85 0.67
C VAL A 233 -21.32 -36.33 -0.44
N VAL A 234 -20.90 -35.06 -0.33
CA VAL A 234 -20.02 -34.39 -1.30
C VAL A 234 -18.75 -33.91 -0.58
N PRO A 235 -17.55 -34.43 -0.92
CA PRO A 235 -16.33 -34.20 -0.14
C PRO A 235 -15.81 -32.76 -0.13
N GLN A 236 -16.26 -31.90 -1.06
CA GLN A 236 -15.93 -30.48 -1.09
C GLN A 236 -17.18 -29.69 -1.52
N LEU A 237 -17.78 -28.95 -0.58
CA LEU A 237 -19.02 -28.19 -0.82
C LEU A 237 -18.76 -26.83 -1.49
N GLU A 238 -17.72 -26.11 -1.05
CA GLU A 238 -17.33 -24.81 -1.62
C GLU A 238 -16.68 -24.98 -3.00
N GLY A 239 -17.14 -24.19 -3.98
CA GLY A 239 -16.76 -24.27 -5.39
C GLY A 239 -17.47 -25.36 -6.20
N PHE A 240 -18.34 -26.16 -5.57
CA PHE A 240 -19.04 -27.27 -6.22
C PHE A 240 -20.54 -27.34 -5.95
N LEU A 241 -21.04 -26.99 -4.76
CA LEU A 241 -22.47 -26.86 -4.45
C LEU A 241 -22.82 -25.50 -3.86
N LEU A 242 -21.85 -24.88 -3.17
CA LEU A 242 -21.91 -23.51 -2.67
C LEU A 242 -20.80 -22.70 -3.35
N ASP A 243 -21.03 -21.41 -3.60
CA ASP A 243 -20.11 -20.54 -4.36
C ASP A 243 -19.75 -21.17 -5.71
N LEU A 244 -20.77 -21.62 -6.43
CA LEU A 244 -20.60 -22.28 -7.71
C LEU A 244 -19.92 -21.33 -8.69
N HIS A 245 -20.29 -20.04 -8.63
CA HIS A 245 -19.94 -19.06 -9.64
C HIS A 245 -20.17 -19.68 -11.02
N ALA A 246 -21.30 -20.40 -11.19
CA ALA A 246 -21.56 -21.27 -12.35
C ALA A 246 -21.53 -20.51 -13.69
N TYR A 247 -21.56 -19.20 -13.54
CA TYR A 247 -21.70 -18.14 -14.49
C TYR A 247 -20.33 -17.44 -14.75
N ASP A 248 -19.38 -17.44 -13.81
CA ASP A 248 -18.12 -16.67 -13.92
C ASP A 248 -16.95 -17.47 -14.55
N GLY A 249 -17.03 -18.79 -14.59
CA GLY A 249 -15.90 -19.68 -14.91
C GLY A 249 -16.10 -20.58 -16.13
N VAL A 250 -15.69 -20.10 -17.32
CA VAL A 250 -15.48 -20.96 -18.51
C VAL A 250 -14.02 -20.83 -18.96
N GLU A 251 -13.10 -21.46 -18.23
CA GLU A 251 -11.66 -21.24 -18.45
C GLU A 251 -11.08 -22.09 -19.61
N GLU A 252 -11.46 -23.36 -19.72
CA GLU A 252 -11.09 -24.24 -20.85
C GLU A 252 -12.22 -25.23 -21.16
N LEU A 253 -12.90 -25.04 -22.31
CA LEU A 253 -13.73 -26.11 -22.88
C LEU A 253 -12.78 -27.09 -23.57
N GLU A 254 -12.57 -28.28 -23.00
CA GLU A 254 -11.96 -29.38 -23.76
C GLU A 254 -12.82 -29.56 -25.02
N GLN A 255 -12.19 -29.47 -26.20
CA GLN A 255 -12.85 -29.72 -27.47
C GLN A 255 -13.32 -31.18 -27.52
N THR A 256 -14.49 -31.47 -26.95
CA THR A 256 -15.26 -32.67 -27.26
C THR A 256 -15.86 -32.46 -28.64
N GLY A 257 -15.00 -32.60 -29.65
CA GLY A 257 -15.39 -32.55 -31.06
C GLY A 257 -16.36 -33.67 -31.37
N LYS A 258 -17.67 -33.39 -31.19
CA LYS A 258 -18.88 -33.94 -31.83
C LYS A 258 -20.09 -33.64 -30.94
N GLY A 259 -20.61 -32.41 -31.03
CA GLY A 259 -21.92 -32.02 -30.49
C GLY A 259 -23.10 -32.54 -31.34
N HIS A 260 -23.06 -33.82 -31.71
CA HIS A 260 -24.26 -34.55 -32.11
C HIS A 260 -24.36 -35.73 -31.17
N SER A 261 -25.19 -35.59 -30.14
CA SER A 261 -25.67 -36.72 -29.36
C SER A 261 -26.49 -37.60 -30.32
N HIS A 262 -25.91 -38.70 -30.81
CA HIS A 262 -26.69 -39.75 -31.47
C HIS A 262 -27.47 -40.61 -30.44
N LEU A 263 -27.41 -40.25 -29.16
CA LEU A 263 -27.95 -41.01 -28.04
C LEU A 263 -29.31 -40.48 -27.60
N ASP A 264 -29.55 -39.18 -27.67
CA ASP A 264 -30.83 -38.52 -27.38
C ASP A 264 -31.28 -37.63 -28.54
N GLY A 265 -32.53 -37.77 -28.96
CA GLY A 265 -33.14 -36.97 -30.04
C GLY A 265 -34.03 -35.83 -29.55
N THR A 266 -34.17 -35.64 -28.22
CA THR A 266 -35.04 -34.61 -27.63
C THR A 266 -34.35 -33.25 -27.47
N ILE A 267 -33.12 -33.23 -26.95
CA ILE A 267 -32.36 -32.01 -26.64
C ILE A 267 -30.99 -32.08 -27.33
N SER A 268 -30.61 -31.00 -28.01
CA SER A 268 -29.32 -30.87 -28.69
C SER A 268 -28.47 -29.77 -28.05
N THR A 269 -27.21 -30.05 -27.76
CA THR A 269 -26.22 -29.05 -27.31
C THR A 269 -25.31 -28.66 -28.47
N VAL A 270 -25.26 -27.37 -28.80
CA VAL A 270 -24.38 -26.81 -29.84
C VAL A 270 -23.28 -25.97 -29.19
N SER A 271 -22.04 -26.09 -29.68
CA SER A 271 -20.91 -25.26 -29.22
C SER A 271 -20.30 -24.53 -30.41
N ILE A 272 -20.28 -23.20 -30.35
CA ILE A 272 -19.79 -22.33 -31.43
C ILE A 272 -18.48 -21.69 -30.97
N ALA A 273 -17.42 -21.85 -31.77
CA ALA A 273 -16.14 -21.17 -31.52
C ALA A 273 -16.13 -19.82 -32.25
N LEU A 274 -16.05 -18.73 -31.49
CA LEU A 274 -15.96 -17.37 -32.03
C LEU A 274 -14.50 -16.90 -32.07
N PRO A 275 -14.08 -16.15 -33.11
CA PRO A 275 -12.80 -15.45 -33.12
C PRO A 275 -12.81 -14.30 -32.09
N VAL A 276 -11.64 -13.70 -31.84
CA VAL A 276 -11.55 -12.46 -31.05
C VAL A 276 -12.36 -11.37 -31.75
N LEU A 277 -13.30 -10.75 -31.03
CA LEU A 277 -14.22 -9.75 -31.53
C LEU A 277 -13.69 -8.33 -31.28
N SER A 278 -14.06 -7.37 -32.11
CA SER A 278 -13.95 -5.95 -31.76
C SER A 278 -15.08 -5.55 -30.81
N THR A 279 -14.98 -4.39 -30.15
CA THR A 279 -16.06 -3.83 -29.32
C THR A 279 -17.39 -3.71 -30.08
N ASP A 280 -17.36 -3.32 -31.36
CA ASP A 280 -18.57 -3.26 -32.21
C ASP A 280 -19.14 -4.67 -32.53
N GLY A 281 -18.28 -5.69 -32.56
CA GLY A 281 -18.69 -7.07 -32.80
C GLY A 281 -19.56 -7.66 -31.69
N VAL A 282 -19.54 -7.08 -30.48
CA VAL A 282 -20.44 -7.50 -29.38
C VAL A 282 -21.89 -7.14 -29.69
N ALA A 283 -22.14 -5.97 -30.30
CA ALA A 283 -23.49 -5.54 -30.67
C ALA A 283 -24.10 -6.45 -31.76
N GLU A 284 -23.27 -6.94 -32.68
CA GLU A 284 -23.72 -7.90 -33.70
C GLU A 284 -24.04 -9.28 -33.08
N VAL A 285 -23.31 -9.71 -32.04
CA VAL A 285 -23.63 -10.93 -31.29
C VAL A 285 -24.93 -10.79 -30.50
N ASP A 286 -25.15 -9.66 -29.83
CA ASP A 286 -26.42 -9.35 -29.14
C ASP A 286 -27.59 -9.39 -30.13
N LYS A 287 -27.46 -8.73 -31.29
CA LYS A 287 -28.48 -8.73 -32.33
C LYS A 287 -28.75 -10.14 -32.87
N TRP A 288 -27.69 -10.92 -33.11
CA TRP A 288 -27.84 -12.31 -33.55
C TRP A 288 -28.58 -13.16 -32.50
N LEU A 289 -28.22 -13.05 -31.22
CA LEU A 289 -28.91 -13.76 -30.14
C LEU A 289 -30.39 -13.38 -30.06
N ARG A 290 -30.73 -12.10 -30.20
CA ARG A 290 -32.13 -11.65 -30.26
C ARG A 290 -32.88 -12.25 -31.45
N SER A 291 -32.27 -12.29 -32.64
CA SER A 291 -32.89 -12.91 -33.82
C SER A 291 -33.11 -14.42 -33.64
N VAL A 292 -32.16 -15.11 -33.02
CA VAL A 292 -32.28 -16.56 -32.77
C VAL A 292 -33.36 -16.84 -31.70
N LEU A 293 -33.42 -16.03 -30.64
CA LEU A 293 -34.31 -16.28 -29.50
C LEU A 293 -35.74 -15.80 -29.70
N TRP A 294 -35.92 -14.66 -30.35
CA TRP A 294 -37.24 -14.03 -30.46
C TRP A 294 -37.82 -14.17 -31.86
N GLU A 295 -36.98 -14.21 -32.89
CA GLU A 295 -37.43 -14.33 -34.29
C GLU A 295 -37.34 -15.79 -34.82
N ASN A 296 -36.72 -16.72 -34.06
CA ASN A 296 -36.50 -18.13 -34.43
C ASN A 296 -35.77 -18.34 -35.78
N GLU A 297 -34.95 -17.37 -36.21
CA GLU A 297 -34.23 -17.44 -37.49
C GLU A 297 -32.78 -17.95 -37.30
N LEU A 298 -32.42 -19.04 -37.99
CA LEU A 298 -31.04 -19.52 -38.06
C LEU A 298 -30.35 -19.02 -39.35
N PRO A 299 -29.08 -18.56 -39.31
CA PRO A 299 -28.42 -18.04 -40.50
C PRO A 299 -28.19 -19.12 -41.56
N GLY A 300 -28.82 -18.96 -42.74
CA GLY A 300 -28.58 -19.79 -43.92
C GLY A 300 -29.70 -20.77 -44.31
N ASP A 301 -30.86 -20.73 -43.63
CA ASP A 301 -32.05 -21.49 -44.04
C ASP A 301 -32.93 -20.66 -45.01
N ASP A 302 -32.96 -21.06 -46.28
CA ASP A 302 -33.87 -20.52 -47.30
C ASP A 302 -35.22 -21.28 -47.37
N GLU A 303 -35.41 -22.35 -46.58
CA GLU A 303 -36.63 -23.16 -46.53
C GLU A 303 -37.27 -23.14 -45.13
N ALA A 304 -38.41 -22.46 -45.00
CA ALA A 304 -39.21 -22.40 -43.78
C ALA A 304 -39.57 -23.80 -43.25
N HIS A 305 -38.84 -24.27 -42.25
CA HIS A 305 -39.25 -25.39 -41.41
C HIS A 305 -40.11 -24.83 -40.28
N GLU A 306 -41.33 -25.37 -40.12
CA GLU A 306 -42.28 -25.05 -39.01
C GLU A 306 -41.78 -25.47 -37.60
N ALA A 307 -40.50 -25.85 -37.46
CA ALA A 307 -39.95 -26.34 -36.19
C ALA A 307 -39.51 -25.18 -35.29
N ARG A 308 -40.40 -24.73 -34.40
CA ARG A 308 -40.04 -23.88 -33.25
C ARG A 308 -39.05 -24.62 -32.35
N PHE A 309 -37.91 -24.00 -32.03
CA PHE A 309 -36.93 -24.53 -31.07
C PHE A 309 -36.91 -23.65 -29.80
N GLU A 310 -36.74 -24.27 -28.63
CA GLU A 310 -36.63 -23.55 -27.34
C GLU A 310 -35.20 -23.67 -26.81
N MET A 311 -34.59 -22.55 -26.43
CA MET A 311 -33.23 -22.54 -25.90
C MET A 311 -33.22 -22.66 -24.37
N HIS A 312 -33.11 -23.87 -23.83
CA HIS A 312 -33.09 -24.04 -22.36
C HIS A 312 -31.92 -23.34 -21.65
N ARG A 313 -30.72 -23.28 -22.26
CA ARG A 313 -29.55 -22.67 -21.64
C ARG A 313 -28.54 -22.11 -22.64
N LEU A 314 -28.03 -20.92 -22.35
CA LEU A 314 -26.95 -20.26 -23.09
C LEU A 314 -25.80 -19.89 -22.14
N LYS A 315 -24.58 -20.20 -22.56
CA LYS A 315 -23.35 -19.73 -21.94
C LYS A 315 -22.31 -19.43 -23.00
N GLY A 316 -21.62 -18.31 -22.86
CA GLY A 316 -20.56 -17.91 -23.80
C GLY A 316 -19.48 -17.06 -23.14
N ARG A 317 -18.28 -17.12 -23.70
CA ARG A 317 -17.18 -16.19 -23.39
C ARG A 317 -16.80 -15.46 -24.68
N LEU A 318 -16.95 -14.15 -24.69
CA LEU A 318 -16.53 -13.27 -25.76
C LEU A 318 -15.17 -12.66 -25.40
N ARG A 319 -14.16 -12.88 -26.23
CA ARG A 319 -12.85 -12.24 -26.08
C ARG A 319 -12.79 -11.04 -27.00
N LEU A 320 -12.43 -9.88 -26.44
CA LEU A 320 -12.27 -8.64 -27.20
C LEU A 320 -10.81 -8.41 -27.61
N ASP A 321 -10.60 -7.67 -28.68
CA ASP A 321 -9.29 -7.21 -29.16
C ASP A 321 -8.51 -6.38 -28.13
N SER A 322 -9.23 -5.69 -27.25
CA SER A 322 -8.72 -4.93 -26.11
C SER A 322 -8.17 -5.78 -24.97
N GLY A 323 -8.36 -7.09 -25.00
CA GLY A 323 -7.99 -8.02 -23.92
C GLY A 323 -9.05 -8.19 -22.83
N HIS A 324 -10.15 -7.44 -22.90
CA HIS A 324 -11.31 -7.63 -22.02
C HIS A 324 -12.11 -8.87 -22.41
N GLU A 325 -12.68 -9.55 -21.41
CA GLU A 325 -13.57 -10.70 -21.61
C GLU A 325 -14.99 -10.34 -21.15
N LYS A 326 -15.97 -10.52 -22.05
CA LYS A 326 -17.41 -10.46 -21.72
C LYS A 326 -17.97 -11.86 -21.57
N MET A 327 -18.89 -12.04 -20.62
CA MET A 327 -19.60 -13.28 -20.39
C MET A 327 -21.04 -13.14 -20.91
N ILE A 328 -21.53 -14.20 -21.56
CA ILE A 328 -22.93 -14.29 -22.01
C ILE A 328 -23.61 -15.37 -21.20
N GLN A 329 -24.80 -15.08 -20.69
CA GLN A 329 -25.61 -16.03 -19.94
C GLN A 329 -27.07 -15.88 -20.30
N GLY A 330 -27.78 -16.98 -20.49
CA GLY A 330 -29.21 -16.94 -20.72
C GLY A 330 -29.91 -18.22 -20.32
N VAL A 331 -31.18 -18.09 -19.99
CA VAL A 331 -32.11 -19.17 -19.70
C VAL A 331 -33.39 -18.88 -20.47
N ARG A 332 -33.80 -19.81 -21.36
CA ARG A 332 -34.90 -19.58 -22.30
C ARG A 332 -34.68 -18.31 -23.11
N ASP A 333 -35.67 -17.42 -23.15
CA ASP A 333 -35.68 -16.26 -24.04
C ASP A 333 -35.03 -15.03 -23.39
N VAL A 334 -34.54 -15.17 -22.15
CA VAL A 334 -33.87 -14.12 -21.38
C VAL A 334 -32.37 -14.38 -21.35
N PHE A 335 -31.58 -13.40 -21.79
CA PHE A 335 -30.12 -13.45 -21.73
C PHE A 335 -29.54 -12.10 -21.31
N ASP A 336 -28.34 -12.14 -20.74
CA ASP A 336 -27.56 -10.97 -20.33
C ASP A 336 -26.10 -11.13 -20.81
N ILE A 337 -25.49 -10.00 -21.18
CA ILE A 337 -24.08 -9.89 -21.57
C ILE A 337 -23.40 -8.90 -20.64
N PHE A 338 -22.63 -9.43 -19.70
CA PHE A 338 -21.95 -8.63 -18.69
C PHE A 338 -20.44 -8.80 -18.76
N ASP A 339 -19.72 -7.83 -18.21
CA ASP A 339 -18.27 -7.90 -18.11
C ASP A 339 -17.88 -8.96 -17.09
N ARG A 340 -16.86 -9.77 -17.39
CA ARG A 340 -16.32 -10.71 -16.41
C ARG A 340 -15.90 -9.90 -15.20
N SER A 341 -16.66 -9.98 -14.11
CA SER A 341 -16.31 -9.34 -12.86
C SER A 341 -15.09 -10.08 -12.31
N SER A 342 -13.90 -9.62 -12.68
CA SER A 342 -12.84 -9.58 -11.69
C SER A 342 -13.45 -8.83 -10.49
N PRO A 343 -13.37 -9.36 -9.26
CA PRO A 343 -13.79 -8.61 -8.06
C PRO A 343 -13.09 -7.25 -7.92
N TRP A 344 -12.09 -7.02 -8.78
CA TRP A 344 -11.27 -5.84 -8.88
C TRP A 344 -11.50 -5.26 -10.27
N PRO A 345 -11.93 -4.00 -10.41
CA PRO A 345 -11.70 -3.31 -11.67
C PRO A 345 -10.20 -3.45 -11.92
N ASP A 346 -9.82 -4.07 -13.05
CA ASP A 346 -8.46 -3.98 -13.54
C ASP A 346 -8.31 -2.51 -13.93
N SER A 347 -8.07 -1.68 -12.92
CA SER A 347 -8.04 -0.24 -13.07
C SER A 347 -6.83 0.02 -13.92
N ASP A 348 -7.09 0.54 -15.12
CA ASP A 348 -6.05 1.12 -15.96
C ASP A 348 -5.12 1.90 -15.03
N VAL A 349 -3.80 1.77 -15.20
CA VAL A 349 -2.80 2.40 -14.33
C VAL A 349 -3.08 3.90 -14.18
N ARG A 350 -3.72 4.50 -15.19
CA ARG A 350 -4.21 5.88 -15.21
C ARG A 350 -5.26 6.23 -14.15
N ASN A 351 -5.99 5.26 -13.62
CA ASN A 351 -7.02 5.42 -12.58
C ASN A 351 -6.50 5.17 -11.17
N ILE A 352 -5.22 4.82 -11.02
CA ILE A 352 -4.57 4.64 -9.72
C ILE A 352 -3.98 5.98 -9.26
N ARG A 353 -4.08 6.28 -7.95
CA ARG A 353 -3.41 7.41 -7.31
C ARG A 353 -2.69 6.93 -6.06
N ASN A 354 -1.36 6.96 -6.04
CA ASN A 354 -0.59 6.70 -4.82
C ASN A 354 -0.29 8.02 -4.14
N ILE A 355 -1.01 8.32 -3.05
CA ILE A 355 -0.90 9.58 -2.32
C ILE A 355 -0.39 9.37 -0.91
N GLY A 356 0.31 10.36 -0.38
CA GLY A 356 0.61 10.42 1.04
C GLY A 356 0.20 11.74 1.65
N ILE A 357 -0.28 11.70 2.89
CA ILE A 357 -0.64 12.92 3.62
C ILE A 357 0.56 13.35 4.46
N ILE A 358 0.98 14.59 4.26
CA ILE A 358 2.10 15.25 4.94
C ILE A 358 1.53 16.37 5.80
N ALA A 359 1.84 16.39 7.09
CA ALA A 359 1.39 17.46 7.97
C ALA A 359 2.29 17.58 9.20
N HIS A 360 2.23 18.74 9.87
CA HIS A 360 2.82 18.90 11.20
C HIS A 360 1.99 18.15 12.28
N VAL A 361 2.58 17.98 13.46
CA VAL A 361 1.87 17.45 14.64
C VAL A 361 0.66 18.33 14.94
N ASP A 362 -0.47 17.71 15.25
CA ASP A 362 -1.75 18.37 15.51
C ASP A 362 -2.36 19.16 14.35
N ALA A 363 -1.81 19.18 13.13
CA ALA A 363 -2.45 19.86 11.98
C ALA A 363 -3.76 19.21 11.50
N GLY A 364 -4.14 18.06 12.07
CA GLY A 364 -5.36 17.32 11.74
C GLY A 364 -5.19 16.31 10.61
N LYS A 365 -3.98 15.73 10.48
CA LYS A 365 -3.63 14.68 9.51
C LYS A 365 -4.58 13.48 9.60
N THR A 366 -4.52 12.80 10.75
CA THR A 366 -5.32 11.61 11.06
C THR A 366 -6.82 11.89 10.97
N THR A 367 -7.27 13.06 11.46
CA THR A 367 -8.68 13.46 11.34
C THR A 367 -9.11 13.56 9.87
N THR A 368 -8.27 14.14 9.01
CA THR A 368 -8.56 14.27 7.58
C THR A 368 -8.56 12.90 6.89
N THR A 369 -7.61 12.04 7.23
CA THR A 369 -7.56 10.64 6.76
C THR A 369 -8.83 9.87 7.12
N GLU A 370 -9.28 9.94 8.38
CA GLU A 370 -10.52 9.29 8.83
C GLU A 370 -11.76 9.81 8.08
N ARG A 371 -11.83 11.13 7.81
CA ARG A 371 -12.92 11.69 7.01
C ARG A 371 -12.87 11.19 5.56
N MET A 372 -11.68 11.09 4.97
CA MET A 372 -11.51 10.54 3.62
C MET A 372 -12.01 9.10 3.54
N LEU A 373 -11.68 8.26 4.54
CA LEU A 373 -12.15 6.86 4.61
C LEU A 373 -13.67 6.76 4.77
N TYR A 374 -14.26 7.63 5.59
CA TYR A 374 -15.70 7.68 5.79
C TYR A 374 -16.45 8.08 4.51
N TYR A 375 -16.00 9.14 3.84
CA TYR A 375 -16.64 9.59 2.60
C TYR A 375 -16.45 8.61 1.44
N ALA A 376 -15.32 7.89 1.39
CA ALA A 376 -15.12 6.82 0.42
C ALA A 376 -15.90 5.53 0.73
N GLY A 377 -16.70 5.50 1.80
CA GLY A 377 -17.50 4.33 2.20
C GLY A 377 -16.68 3.17 2.80
N ALA A 378 -15.39 3.38 3.10
CA ALA A 378 -14.53 2.35 3.66
C ALA A 378 -14.85 2.06 5.14
N THR A 379 -15.30 3.06 5.89
CA THR A 379 -15.67 2.95 7.32
C THR A 379 -17.11 3.40 7.56
N ARG A 380 -17.87 2.64 8.37
CA ARG A 380 -19.28 2.95 8.70
C ARG A 380 -19.42 4.03 9.80
N TYR A 381 -18.37 4.22 10.59
CA TYR A 381 -18.38 5.13 11.74
C TYR A 381 -17.20 6.10 11.66
N LEU A 382 -17.43 7.31 12.14
CA LEU A 382 -16.40 8.34 12.23
C LEU A 382 -15.53 8.11 13.48
N GLY A 383 -14.30 7.67 13.27
CA GLY A 383 -13.28 7.58 14.32
C GLY A 383 -12.94 8.94 14.91
N ASN A 384 -12.65 9.00 16.21
CA ASN A 384 -12.19 10.21 16.89
C ASN A 384 -10.92 9.91 17.70
N ILE A 385 -9.87 10.70 17.50
CA ILE A 385 -8.57 10.61 18.17
C ILE A 385 -8.75 10.73 19.69
N THR A 386 -9.59 11.66 20.16
CA THR A 386 -9.84 11.90 21.59
C THR A 386 -10.48 10.68 22.29
N HIS A 387 -11.18 9.84 21.53
CA HIS A 387 -11.81 8.62 22.04
C HIS A 387 -10.98 7.35 21.75
N GLY A 388 -9.84 7.47 21.06
CA GLY A 388 -8.93 6.35 20.78
C GLY A 388 -9.50 5.30 19.81
N ASN A 389 -10.50 5.65 19.00
CA ASN A 389 -11.21 4.74 18.08
C ASN A 389 -10.82 4.99 16.61
N THR A 390 -9.62 5.50 16.34
CA THR A 390 -9.13 5.70 14.97
C THR A 390 -8.67 4.38 14.35
N VAL A 391 -8.94 4.22 13.05
CA VAL A 391 -8.59 3.05 12.24
C VAL A 391 -7.11 3.05 11.88
N THR A 392 -6.51 4.23 11.72
CA THR A 392 -5.10 4.36 11.28
C THR A 392 -4.06 4.22 12.40
N ASP A 393 -4.46 4.41 13.67
CA ASP A 393 -3.55 4.32 14.81
C ASP A 393 -3.61 2.91 15.41
N PHE A 394 -2.71 2.04 14.97
CA PHE A 394 -2.66 0.62 15.33
C PHE A 394 -2.04 0.38 16.71
N LEU A 395 -1.06 1.21 17.11
CA LEU A 395 -0.31 0.99 18.35
C LEU A 395 -1.03 1.61 19.55
N PRO A 396 -1.08 0.92 20.71
CA PRO A 396 -1.65 1.48 21.93
C PRO A 396 -1.00 2.81 22.36
N LEU A 397 0.30 2.96 22.10
CA LEU A 397 1.04 4.19 22.41
C LEU A 397 0.67 5.35 21.47
N GLU A 398 0.32 5.08 20.22
CA GLU A 398 -0.19 6.09 19.27
C GLU A 398 -1.50 6.67 19.81
N ARG A 399 -2.43 5.81 20.22
CA ARG A 399 -3.73 6.21 20.81
C ARG A 399 -3.56 6.95 22.13
N GLN A 400 -2.63 6.53 22.99
CA GLN A 400 -2.40 7.18 24.28
C GLN A 400 -1.77 8.58 24.12
N ARG A 401 -0.86 8.75 23.16
CA ARG A 401 -0.15 10.03 22.94
C ARG A 401 -0.82 10.91 21.89
N GLY A 402 -1.81 10.41 21.13
CA GLY A 402 -2.49 11.16 20.07
C GLY A 402 -1.60 11.48 18.87
N ILE A 403 -0.62 10.63 18.58
CA ILE A 403 0.37 10.81 17.51
C ILE A 403 0.43 9.59 16.61
N THR A 404 0.71 9.79 15.32
CA THR A 404 1.05 8.72 14.39
C THR A 404 2.54 8.39 14.49
N ILE A 405 2.88 7.12 14.76
CA ILE A 405 4.25 6.64 14.86
C ILE A 405 4.61 5.85 13.60
N GLN A 406 3.77 4.89 13.21
CA GLN A 406 3.95 4.09 12.00
C GLN A 406 3.03 4.57 10.88
N SER A 407 3.52 4.51 9.65
CA SER A 407 2.72 4.94 8.50
C SER A 407 1.63 3.93 8.15
N ALA A 408 0.36 4.34 8.14
CA ALA A 408 -0.74 3.46 7.73
C ALA A 408 -0.87 3.45 6.20
N VAL A 409 -1.14 2.29 5.60
CA VAL A 409 -1.42 2.18 4.16
C VAL A 409 -2.83 1.68 4.00
N VAL A 410 -3.67 2.45 3.31
CA VAL A 410 -5.08 2.13 3.09
C VAL A 410 -5.43 2.37 1.63
N THR A 411 -6.11 1.42 1.00
CA THR A 411 -6.72 1.62 -0.32
C THR A 411 -8.17 2.07 -0.16
N LEU A 412 -8.58 3.10 -0.90
CA LEU A 412 -9.96 3.57 -1.00
C LEU A 412 -10.33 3.85 -2.46
N HIS A 413 -11.62 3.91 -2.76
CA HIS A 413 -12.13 4.20 -4.11
C HIS A 413 -12.90 5.52 -4.09
N TRP A 414 -12.59 6.42 -5.02
CA TRP A 414 -13.25 7.72 -5.13
C TRP A 414 -13.43 8.14 -6.61
N PRO A 415 -14.61 8.61 -7.04
CA PRO A 415 -15.88 8.67 -6.29
C PRO A 415 -16.39 7.28 -5.90
N VAL A 416 -17.41 7.22 -5.04
CA VAL A 416 -18.11 5.95 -4.75
C VAL A 416 -18.77 5.47 -6.04
N VAL A 417 -18.81 4.14 -6.29
CA VAL A 417 -19.35 3.55 -7.53
C VAL A 417 -20.77 4.07 -7.84
N ALA A 418 -21.59 4.26 -6.81
CA ALA A 418 -22.95 4.79 -6.94
C ALA A 418 -23.03 6.26 -7.41
N ASP A 419 -21.98 7.05 -7.19
CA ASP A 419 -21.92 8.48 -7.53
C ASP A 419 -21.13 8.75 -8.83
N CYS A 420 -20.64 7.69 -9.50
CA CYS A 420 -19.87 7.82 -10.74
C CYS A 420 -20.80 7.97 -11.96
N PRO A 421 -20.52 8.91 -12.88
CA PRO A 421 -21.19 8.91 -14.18
C PRO A 421 -20.92 7.58 -14.91
N PRO A 422 -21.87 7.03 -15.69
CA PRO A 422 -21.73 5.72 -16.36
C PRO A 422 -20.52 5.61 -17.32
N ALA A 423 -19.89 6.73 -17.67
CA ALA A 423 -18.71 6.79 -18.53
C ALA A 423 -17.34 6.77 -17.79
N GLU A 424 -17.30 6.93 -16.45
CA GLU A 424 -16.04 6.99 -15.69
C GLU A 424 -15.97 5.92 -14.60
N SER A 425 -14.90 5.10 -14.62
CA SER A 425 -14.60 4.17 -13.54
C SER A 425 -14.05 4.89 -12.31
N PRO A 426 -14.37 4.43 -11.08
CA PRO A 426 -13.84 5.03 -9.86
C PRO A 426 -12.31 4.94 -9.81
N LYS A 427 -11.66 5.98 -9.28
CA LYS A 427 -10.20 6.01 -9.13
C LYS A 427 -9.82 5.24 -7.86
N SER A 428 -8.85 4.34 -7.96
CA SER A 428 -8.27 3.63 -6.80
C SER A 428 -7.18 4.50 -6.17
N ILE A 429 -7.43 5.00 -4.96
CA ILE A 429 -6.51 5.84 -4.21
C ILE A 429 -5.82 4.99 -3.13
N ASN A 430 -4.52 4.80 -3.27
CA ASN A 430 -3.68 4.19 -2.25
C ASN A 430 -3.12 5.32 -1.37
N LEU A 431 -3.62 5.40 -0.14
CA LEU A 431 -3.29 6.44 0.82
C LEU A 431 -2.24 5.95 1.83
N ILE A 432 -1.14 6.69 1.97
CA ILE A 432 -0.13 6.49 3.00
C ILE A 432 -0.18 7.64 4.02
N ASP A 433 -0.61 7.33 5.24
CA ASP A 433 -0.63 8.30 6.34
C ASP A 433 0.77 8.40 6.98
N THR A 434 1.46 9.53 6.84
CA THR A 434 2.86 9.65 7.31
C THR A 434 2.97 10.24 8.72
N PRO A 435 3.93 9.86 9.57
CA PRO A 435 4.06 10.45 10.90
C PRO A 435 4.46 11.94 10.82
N GLY A 436 3.88 12.74 11.72
CA GLY A 436 4.12 14.20 11.76
C GLY A 436 5.24 14.64 12.70
N HIS A 437 5.88 13.69 13.40
CA HIS A 437 6.92 13.96 14.41
C HIS A 437 8.33 13.75 13.85
N THR A 438 9.29 14.59 14.26
CA THR A 438 10.67 14.60 13.73
C THR A 438 11.44 13.31 13.99
N ASP A 439 11.20 12.66 15.13
CA ASP A 439 11.91 11.42 15.50
C ASP A 439 11.58 10.23 14.59
N PHE A 440 10.47 10.29 13.85
CA PHE A 440 10.11 9.31 12.81
C PHE A 440 10.38 9.83 11.40
N ALA A 441 11.32 10.78 11.24
CA ALA A 441 11.71 11.28 9.93
C ALA A 441 12.10 10.16 8.96
N PHE A 442 12.70 9.06 9.45
CA PHE A 442 12.99 7.89 8.62
C PHE A 442 11.74 7.23 8.02
N GLU A 443 10.65 7.12 8.79
CA GLU A 443 9.37 6.60 8.31
C GLU A 443 8.79 7.52 7.21
N VAL A 444 8.96 8.84 7.34
CA VAL A 444 8.58 9.83 6.32
C VAL A 444 9.47 9.71 5.08
N TYR A 445 10.79 9.58 5.24
CA TYR A 445 11.75 9.40 4.15
C TYR A 445 11.41 8.17 3.30
N ARG A 446 11.06 7.06 3.95
CA ARG A 446 10.64 5.85 3.24
C ARG A 446 9.30 6.04 2.54
N ALA A 447 8.34 6.74 3.16
CA ALA A 447 7.00 6.89 2.60
C ALA A 447 7.05 7.77 1.35
N VAL A 448 7.68 8.95 1.43
CA VAL A 448 7.73 9.93 0.34
C VAL A 448 8.36 9.38 -0.94
N ALA A 449 9.37 8.50 -0.83
CA ALA A 449 9.97 7.85 -1.99
C ALA A 449 8.96 7.01 -2.80
N GLU A 450 7.97 6.42 -2.13
CA GLU A 450 6.94 5.57 -2.74
C GLU A 450 5.69 6.31 -3.19
N LEU A 451 5.60 7.63 -2.97
CA LEU A 451 4.43 8.41 -3.36
C LEU A 451 4.54 8.88 -4.80
N ASP A 452 3.41 8.93 -5.50
CA ASP A 452 3.31 9.61 -6.79
C ASP A 452 2.84 11.05 -6.59
N GLY A 453 1.95 11.28 -5.63
CA GLY A 453 1.53 12.62 -5.21
C GLY A 453 1.43 12.76 -3.70
N ALA A 454 1.29 13.98 -3.21
CA ALA A 454 1.10 14.23 -1.77
C ALA A 454 -0.01 15.24 -1.50
N VAL A 455 -0.60 15.16 -0.30
CA VAL A 455 -1.50 16.16 0.25
C VAL A 455 -0.84 16.78 1.47
N ALA A 456 -0.40 18.03 1.34
CA ALA A 456 0.22 18.80 2.41
C ALA A 456 -0.85 19.55 3.22
N ILE A 457 -1.05 19.15 4.47
CA ILE A 457 -2.02 19.77 5.36
C ILE A 457 -1.33 20.84 6.21
N LEU A 458 -1.88 22.06 6.19
CA LEU A 458 -1.42 23.20 6.99
C LEU A 458 -2.50 23.61 8.00
N ASP A 459 -2.06 24.08 9.17
CA ASP A 459 -2.96 24.63 10.19
C ASP A 459 -3.21 26.12 9.88
N SER A 460 -4.46 26.48 9.58
CA SER A 460 -4.84 27.85 9.21
C SER A 460 -4.63 28.88 10.33
N THR A 461 -4.41 28.46 11.58
CA THR A 461 -4.12 29.37 12.71
C THR A 461 -2.62 29.63 12.91
N ARG A 462 -1.77 28.69 12.49
CA ARG A 462 -0.33 28.71 12.74
C ARG A 462 0.51 28.94 11.49
N GLY A 463 -0.03 28.63 10.32
CA GLY A 463 0.66 28.76 9.05
C GLY A 463 1.64 27.62 8.76
N VAL A 464 2.75 27.94 8.11
CA VAL A 464 3.76 26.95 7.71
C VAL A 464 4.71 26.65 8.88
N GLU A 465 4.62 25.43 9.39
CA GLU A 465 5.45 24.96 10.48
C GLU A 465 6.76 24.32 10.01
N ALA A 466 7.74 24.37 10.91
CA ALA A 466 9.08 23.80 10.82
C ALA A 466 9.21 22.39 10.20
N ASN A 467 8.35 21.47 10.63
CA ASN A 467 8.42 20.10 10.15
C ASN A 467 7.87 20.01 8.72
N THR A 468 6.83 20.79 8.42
CA THR A 468 6.24 20.83 7.08
C THR A 468 7.24 21.33 6.05
N GLU A 469 8.07 22.32 6.38
CA GLU A 469 9.15 22.78 5.50
C GLU A 469 10.19 21.68 5.20
N ARG A 470 10.57 20.87 6.20
CA ARG A 470 11.52 19.76 6.00
C ARG A 470 10.94 18.66 5.12
N VAL A 471 9.71 18.24 5.41
CA VAL A 471 9.05 17.21 4.60
C VAL A 471 8.74 17.75 3.19
N TRP A 472 8.50 19.06 3.04
CA TRP A 472 8.36 19.71 1.75
C TRP A 472 9.67 19.71 0.95
N ALA A 473 10.79 20.06 1.58
CA ALA A 473 12.11 20.00 0.93
C ALA A 473 12.43 18.58 0.45
N LEU A 474 12.05 17.58 1.24
CA LEU A 474 12.16 16.17 0.87
C LEU A 474 11.25 15.79 -0.31
N ALA A 475 9.97 16.21 -0.28
CA ALA A 475 9.04 15.97 -1.37
C ALA A 475 9.57 16.57 -2.69
N ARG A 476 10.19 17.76 -2.61
CA ARG A 476 10.86 18.40 -3.74
C ARG A 476 12.11 17.66 -4.22
N GLN A 477 12.86 17.02 -3.31
CA GLN A 477 14.00 16.17 -3.67
C GLN A 477 13.58 14.93 -4.46
N TYR A 478 12.42 14.34 -4.14
CA TYR A 478 11.84 13.19 -4.85
C TYR A 478 10.88 13.57 -5.99
N ASP A 479 10.79 14.86 -6.30
CA ASP A 479 9.93 15.42 -7.34
C ASP A 479 8.46 14.99 -7.22
N VAL A 480 7.94 14.99 -5.99
CA VAL A 480 6.55 14.59 -5.69
C VAL A 480 5.64 15.81 -5.79
N PRO A 481 4.69 15.86 -6.75
CA PRO A 481 3.68 16.91 -6.82
C PRO A 481 2.74 16.87 -5.62
N ALA A 482 2.33 18.04 -5.13
CA ALA A 482 1.49 18.09 -3.94
C ALA A 482 0.37 19.13 -4.00
N LEU A 483 -0.74 18.78 -3.36
CA LEU A 483 -1.88 19.66 -3.09
C LEU A 483 -1.77 20.20 -1.66
N PHE A 484 -2.11 21.46 -1.46
CA PHE A 484 -2.21 22.03 -0.11
C PHE A 484 -3.65 22.07 0.37
N TYR A 485 -3.88 21.59 1.59
CA TYR A 485 -5.16 21.67 2.27
C TYR A 485 -4.99 22.48 3.56
N LEU A 486 -5.60 23.67 3.59
CA LEU A 486 -5.61 24.55 4.75
C LEU A 486 -6.74 24.11 5.68
N ASN A 487 -6.38 23.54 6.83
CA ASN A 487 -7.31 22.92 7.77
C ASN A 487 -7.52 23.79 9.01
N LYS A 488 -8.56 23.47 9.79
CA LYS A 488 -8.95 24.17 11.03
C LYS A 488 -9.45 25.60 10.83
N HIS A 489 -10.17 25.86 9.74
CA HIS A 489 -10.87 27.13 9.57
C HIS A 489 -12.02 27.35 10.57
N ASP A 490 -12.40 26.35 11.36
CA ASP A 490 -13.35 26.47 12.47
C ASP A 490 -12.77 27.17 13.71
N MET A 491 -11.44 27.31 13.81
CA MET A 491 -10.76 27.86 14.98
C MET A 491 -10.63 29.39 14.92
N GLU A 492 -10.72 30.03 16.08
CA GLU A 492 -10.48 31.47 16.21
C GLU A 492 -9.06 31.84 15.75
N GLY A 493 -8.95 32.88 14.92
CA GLY A 493 -7.66 33.33 14.37
C GLY A 493 -7.20 32.59 13.12
N ALA A 494 -8.04 31.74 12.51
CA ALA A 494 -7.75 31.13 11.23
C ALA A 494 -7.62 32.19 10.12
N SER A 495 -6.50 32.17 9.39
CA SER A 495 -6.16 33.10 8.30
C SER A 495 -5.64 32.32 7.10
N MET A 496 -6.40 32.36 6.00
CA MET A 496 -5.93 31.80 4.73
C MET A 496 -4.83 32.68 4.13
N LYS A 497 -4.93 34.00 4.33
CA LYS A 497 -3.95 34.96 3.83
C LYS A 497 -2.55 34.69 4.36
N LEU A 498 -2.43 34.44 5.66
CA LEU A 498 -1.16 34.14 6.31
C LEU A 498 -0.53 32.89 5.68
N CYS A 499 -1.29 31.80 5.59
CA CYS A 499 -0.80 30.54 5.06
C CYS A 499 -0.31 30.66 3.61
N VAL A 500 -1.09 31.32 2.75
CA VAL A 500 -0.74 31.53 1.34
C VAL A 500 0.55 32.36 1.19
N GLN A 501 0.73 33.39 2.02
CA GLN A 501 1.95 34.21 2.02
C GLN A 501 3.18 33.45 2.54
N GLU A 502 3.00 32.63 3.58
CA GLU A 502 4.06 31.79 4.14
C GLU A 502 4.45 30.65 3.19
N MET A 503 3.50 30.07 2.45
CA MET A 503 3.80 29.11 1.40
C MET A 503 4.69 29.71 0.30
N ALA A 504 4.39 30.94 -0.13
CA ALA A 504 5.20 31.63 -1.13
C ALA A 504 6.61 31.98 -0.62
N SER A 505 6.72 32.47 0.62
CA SER A 505 7.99 32.96 1.19
C SER A 505 8.88 31.85 1.77
N LEU A 506 8.32 30.87 2.49
CA LEU A 506 9.09 29.82 3.17
C LEU A 506 9.25 28.56 2.31
N LEU A 507 8.20 28.12 1.62
CA LEU A 507 8.24 26.90 0.80
C LEU A 507 8.71 27.17 -0.64
N GLY A 508 8.80 28.44 -1.04
CA GLY A 508 9.23 28.84 -2.40
C GLY A 508 8.35 28.24 -3.49
N THR A 509 7.04 28.20 -3.24
CA THR A 509 6.01 27.58 -4.11
C THR A 509 4.95 28.62 -4.45
N PHE A 510 4.48 28.65 -5.69
CA PHE A 510 3.38 29.50 -6.14
C PHE A 510 2.03 28.82 -5.82
N PRO A 511 1.23 29.35 -4.88
CA PRO A 511 -0.06 28.78 -4.54
C PRO A 511 -1.11 29.11 -5.60
N LEU A 512 -1.75 28.09 -6.17
CA LEU A 512 -2.92 28.23 -7.04
C LEU A 512 -4.18 28.13 -6.19
N VAL A 513 -4.78 29.27 -5.83
CA VAL A 513 -5.96 29.31 -4.96
C VAL A 513 -7.20 28.85 -5.72
N LEU A 514 -7.66 27.62 -5.45
CA LEU A 514 -8.86 27.06 -6.08
C LEU A 514 -10.14 27.28 -5.26
N GLN A 515 -9.99 27.56 -3.96
CA GLN A 515 -11.11 27.72 -3.04
C GLN A 515 -10.96 28.97 -2.18
N ILE A 516 -12.07 29.65 -1.91
CA ILE A 516 -12.16 30.81 -1.03
C ILE A 516 -13.03 30.44 0.18
N PRO A 517 -12.59 30.67 1.43
CA PRO A 517 -13.38 30.34 2.61
C PRO A 517 -14.60 31.26 2.73
N TRP A 518 -15.76 30.68 3.02
CA TRP A 518 -17.01 31.40 3.24
C TRP A 518 -17.29 31.53 4.74
N TRP A 519 -17.22 32.77 5.20
CA TRP A 519 -17.53 33.18 6.56
C TRP A 519 -18.90 33.84 6.67
N GLU A 520 -19.67 33.49 7.71
CA GLU A 520 -20.84 34.27 8.13
C GLU A 520 -20.54 34.86 9.51
N ARG A 521 -20.29 36.18 9.55
CA ARG A 521 -19.76 36.91 10.72
C ARG A 521 -18.35 36.42 11.11
N GLU A 522 -18.28 35.43 11.99
CA GLU A 522 -17.05 34.83 12.54
C GLU A 522 -17.06 33.30 12.47
N ALA A 523 -18.17 32.69 12.01
CA ALA A 523 -18.28 31.25 11.86
C ALA A 523 -17.95 30.83 10.43
N PHE A 524 -17.11 29.80 10.30
CA PHE A 524 -16.85 29.15 9.02
C PHE A 524 -18.05 28.27 8.63
N VAL A 525 -18.65 28.52 7.46
CA VAL A 525 -19.87 27.82 7.01
C VAL A 525 -19.68 27.03 5.71
N GLY A 526 -18.57 27.26 5.01
CA GLY A 526 -18.24 26.53 3.80
C GLY A 526 -17.17 27.23 2.98
N HIS A 527 -17.15 26.98 1.67
CA HIS A 527 -16.17 27.57 0.76
C HIS A 527 -16.77 27.77 -0.63
N VAL A 528 -16.13 28.62 -1.43
CA VAL A 528 -16.50 28.92 -2.80
C VAL A 528 -15.46 28.31 -3.73
N ASP A 529 -15.90 27.50 -4.69
CA ASP A 529 -15.06 26.91 -5.73
C ASP A 529 -14.86 27.93 -6.86
N VAL A 530 -13.60 28.32 -7.08
CA VAL A 530 -13.19 29.31 -8.09
C VAL A 530 -13.30 28.76 -9.51
N VAL A 531 -13.09 27.45 -9.69
CA VAL A 531 -13.13 26.78 -10.99
C VAL A 531 -14.58 26.63 -11.46
N ARG A 532 -15.45 26.12 -10.60
CA ARG A 532 -16.89 25.89 -10.90
C ARG A 532 -17.76 27.13 -10.75
N GLU A 533 -17.28 28.19 -10.09
CA GLU A 533 -18.04 29.39 -9.71
C GLU A 533 -19.27 29.09 -8.81
N VAL A 534 -19.16 28.09 -7.94
CA VAL A 534 -20.24 27.65 -7.03
C VAL A 534 -19.82 27.82 -5.58
N GLY A 535 -20.73 28.34 -4.75
CA GLY A 535 -20.59 28.32 -3.30
C GLY A 535 -21.10 27.03 -2.70
N ILE A 536 -20.29 26.34 -1.91
CA ILE A 536 -20.67 25.13 -1.18
C ILE A 536 -20.85 25.52 0.29
N LYS A 537 -22.10 25.47 0.76
CA LYS A 537 -22.48 25.75 2.15
C LYS A 537 -22.81 24.44 2.86
N TYR A 538 -22.23 24.21 4.03
CA TYR A 538 -22.46 22.99 4.82
C TYR A 538 -23.52 23.23 5.88
N SER A 539 -24.42 22.25 6.07
CA SER A 539 -25.34 22.23 7.21
C SER A 539 -24.59 21.88 8.50
N SER A 540 -25.25 22.06 9.66
CA SER A 540 -24.74 21.58 10.95
C SER A 540 -24.54 20.06 11.01
N THR A 541 -25.14 19.31 10.07
CA THR A 541 -24.99 17.86 9.90
C THR A 541 -23.87 17.47 8.92
N GLY A 542 -23.16 18.44 8.33
CA GLY A 542 -22.05 18.20 7.40
C GLY A 542 -22.46 17.83 5.97
N LYS A 543 -23.75 17.98 5.61
CA LYS A 543 -24.20 17.78 4.23
C LYS A 543 -23.93 19.04 3.40
N PRO A 544 -23.29 18.94 2.23
CA PRO A 544 -23.04 20.09 1.36
C PRO A 544 -24.31 20.51 0.61
N SER A 545 -24.52 21.81 0.49
CA SER A 545 -25.56 22.42 -0.35
C SER A 545 -24.90 23.38 -1.35
N MET A 546 -25.21 23.22 -2.63
CA MET A 546 -24.62 24.02 -3.71
C MET A 546 -25.45 25.26 -3.98
N THR A 547 -24.78 26.41 -4.01
CA THR A 547 -25.35 27.74 -4.26
C THR A 547 -24.67 28.35 -5.49
N GLY A 548 -25.43 28.59 -6.56
CA GLY A 548 -24.89 29.20 -7.78
C GLY A 548 -24.43 30.65 -7.59
N LYS A 549 -23.59 31.14 -8.51
CA LYS A 549 -22.94 32.46 -8.51
C LYS A 549 -23.87 33.65 -8.17
N ASP A 550 -25.11 33.63 -8.67
CA ASP A 550 -26.06 34.75 -8.50
C ASP A 550 -26.67 34.84 -7.09
N LYS A 551 -26.59 33.76 -6.31
CA LYS A 551 -27.10 33.70 -4.93
C LYS A 551 -26.03 33.95 -3.88
N LEU A 552 -24.78 34.18 -4.29
CA LEU A 552 -23.68 34.51 -3.39
C LEU A 552 -23.78 35.96 -2.86
N PRO A 553 -23.31 36.23 -1.63
CA PRO A 553 -23.18 37.60 -1.13
C PRO A 553 -22.34 38.48 -2.08
N PRO A 554 -22.67 39.77 -2.24
CA PRO A 554 -22.00 40.64 -3.21
C PRO A 554 -20.49 40.79 -2.94
N GLU A 555 -20.09 40.83 -1.66
CA GLU A 555 -18.67 40.89 -1.27
C GLU A 555 -17.89 39.65 -1.73
N LEU A 556 -18.44 38.45 -1.53
CA LEU A 556 -17.82 37.19 -1.98
C LEU A 556 -17.84 37.05 -3.51
N ARG A 557 -18.87 37.58 -4.19
CA ARG A 557 -18.97 37.57 -5.65
C ARG A 557 -17.87 38.42 -6.30
N ASP A 558 -17.56 39.58 -5.72
CA ASP A 558 -16.50 40.44 -6.22
C ASP A 558 -15.11 39.85 -5.93
N GLU A 559 -14.91 39.22 -4.78
CA GLU A 559 -13.67 38.47 -4.50
C GLU A 559 -13.49 37.27 -5.41
N LEU A 560 -14.55 36.51 -5.71
CA LEU A 560 -14.53 35.38 -6.66
C LEU A 560 -14.05 35.83 -8.04
N LYS A 561 -14.52 36.99 -8.53
CA LYS A 561 -14.07 37.55 -9.83
C LYS A 561 -12.58 37.88 -9.82
N LYS A 562 -12.07 38.49 -8.74
CA LYS A 562 -10.65 38.82 -8.59
C LYS A 562 -9.78 37.55 -8.54
N ALA A 563 -10.18 36.57 -7.72
CA ALA A 563 -9.47 35.30 -7.58
C ALA A 563 -9.42 34.54 -8.91
N ARG A 564 -10.54 34.49 -9.64
CA ARG A 564 -10.62 33.81 -10.93
C ARG A 564 -9.78 34.50 -12.00
N ALA A 565 -9.80 35.83 -12.07
CA ALA A 565 -8.96 36.59 -13.01
C ALA A 565 -7.47 36.31 -12.75
N HIS A 566 -7.05 36.40 -11.48
CA HIS A 566 -5.67 36.11 -11.09
C HIS A 566 -5.25 34.66 -11.39
N LEU A 567 -6.14 33.70 -11.12
CA LEU A 567 -5.89 32.29 -11.44
C LEU A 567 -5.70 32.10 -12.95
N ILE A 568 -6.59 32.66 -13.78
CA ILE A 568 -6.50 32.54 -15.24
C ILE A 568 -5.24 33.22 -15.77
N ASP A 569 -4.90 34.42 -15.28
CA ASP A 569 -3.66 35.12 -15.66
C ASP A 569 -2.43 34.26 -15.38
N MET A 570 -2.35 33.68 -14.17
CA MET A 570 -1.26 32.78 -13.79
C MET A 570 -1.20 31.50 -14.64
N LEU A 571 -2.35 30.93 -15.01
CA LEU A 571 -2.40 29.74 -15.85
C LEU A 571 -1.99 30.06 -17.30
N ALA A 572 -2.49 31.17 -17.86
CA ALA A 572 -2.22 31.59 -19.23
C ALA A 572 -0.76 32.00 -19.44
N GLU A 573 -0.08 32.53 -18.42
CA GLU A 573 1.37 32.81 -18.48
C GLU A 573 2.23 31.53 -18.67
N ASN A 574 1.74 30.38 -18.20
CA ASN A 574 2.52 29.13 -18.15
C ASN A 574 1.98 28.02 -19.07
N ASP A 575 0.79 28.21 -19.66
CA ASP A 575 0.15 27.25 -20.58
C ASP A 575 -0.29 27.93 -21.89
N GLU A 576 0.45 27.65 -22.97
CA GLU A 576 0.21 28.24 -24.30
C GLU A 576 -1.19 27.91 -24.84
N GLU A 577 -1.68 26.69 -24.63
CA GLU A 577 -3.02 26.27 -25.10
C GLU A 577 -4.13 27.10 -24.44
N LEU A 578 -4.00 27.37 -23.14
CA LEU A 578 -4.96 28.17 -22.40
C LEU A 578 -4.91 29.65 -22.79
N LEU A 579 -3.70 30.17 -23.07
CA LEU A 579 -3.50 31.54 -23.53
C LEU A 579 -4.16 31.78 -24.89
N GLU A 580 -4.08 30.81 -25.81
CA GLU A 580 -4.76 30.88 -27.11
C GLU A 580 -6.29 30.88 -26.97
N GLU A 581 -6.84 30.00 -26.11
CA GLU A 581 -8.28 29.96 -25.81
C GLU A 581 -8.75 31.29 -25.19
N PHE A 582 -8.03 31.79 -24.19
CA PHE A 582 -8.35 33.06 -23.51
C PHE A 582 -8.23 34.30 -24.42
N SER A 583 -7.31 34.27 -25.39
CA SER A 583 -7.16 35.34 -26.38
C SER A 583 -8.31 35.35 -27.40
N THR A 584 -8.96 34.20 -27.61
CA THR A 584 -10.02 34.01 -28.59
C THR A 584 -11.40 34.26 -27.97
N ASP A 585 -11.64 33.69 -26.80
CA ASP A 585 -12.89 33.79 -26.05
C ASP A 585 -12.63 34.35 -24.64
N GLU A 586 -13.47 35.30 -24.20
CA GLU A 586 -13.36 35.92 -22.87
C GLU A 586 -13.72 34.94 -21.72
N ASN A 587 -14.36 33.80 -22.03
CA ASN A 587 -14.79 32.78 -21.07
C ASN A 587 -14.10 31.43 -21.32
N VAL A 588 -13.10 31.10 -20.50
CA VAL A 588 -12.38 29.83 -20.53
C VAL A 588 -13.23 28.68 -19.99
N SER A 589 -13.19 27.52 -20.66
CA SER A 589 -13.94 26.34 -20.25
C SER A 589 -13.40 25.73 -18.93
N MET A 590 -14.28 25.14 -18.11
CA MET A 590 -13.86 24.46 -16.86
C MET A 590 -12.89 23.30 -17.12
N GLY A 591 -13.09 22.58 -18.23
CA GLY A 591 -12.25 21.45 -18.62
C GLY A 591 -10.84 21.90 -18.97
N SER A 592 -10.70 23.03 -19.67
CA SER A 592 -9.40 23.63 -19.98
C SER A 592 -8.68 24.08 -18.72
N ILE A 593 -9.36 24.80 -17.81
CA ILE A 593 -8.77 25.23 -16.52
C ILE A 593 -8.26 24.03 -15.72
N LYS A 594 -9.08 22.96 -15.59
CA LYS A 594 -8.65 21.75 -14.86
C LYS A 594 -7.41 21.11 -15.50
N ARG A 595 -7.37 21.03 -16.83
CA ARG A 595 -6.25 20.46 -17.58
C ARG A 595 -4.97 21.27 -17.40
N SER A 596 -5.06 22.59 -17.46
CA SER A 596 -3.92 23.50 -17.22
C SER A 596 -3.43 23.42 -15.78
N VAL A 597 -4.32 23.40 -14.78
CA VAL A 597 -3.94 23.21 -13.37
C VAL A 597 -3.23 21.87 -13.18
N ARG A 598 -3.74 20.78 -13.76
CA ARG A 598 -3.07 19.47 -13.72
C ARG A 598 -1.70 19.55 -14.39
N LYS A 599 -1.61 20.12 -15.59
CA LYS A 599 -0.36 20.27 -16.35
C LYS A 599 0.70 21.02 -15.54
N LEU A 600 0.36 22.15 -14.92
CA LEU A 600 1.31 22.92 -14.10
C LEU A 600 1.70 22.19 -12.81
N THR A 601 0.76 21.47 -12.20
CA THR A 601 1.02 20.63 -11.02
C THR A 601 2.04 19.53 -11.34
N LEU A 602 1.98 18.96 -12.55
CA LEU A 602 2.87 17.87 -13.00
C LEU A 602 4.20 18.35 -13.61
N SER A 603 4.17 19.43 -14.39
CA SER A 603 5.30 19.83 -15.26
C SER A 603 6.40 20.58 -14.52
N ALA A 604 6.08 21.22 -13.38
CA ALA A 604 6.98 22.14 -12.72
C ALA A 604 7.33 21.60 -11.34
N LYS A 605 8.47 20.91 -11.20
CA LYS A 605 9.13 20.38 -9.99
C LYS A 605 8.67 20.97 -8.63
N GLY A 606 7.42 20.70 -8.24
CA GLY A 606 6.74 21.35 -7.11
C GLY A 606 6.71 22.90 -7.10
N ARG A 607 6.75 23.59 -8.25
CA ARG A 607 6.75 25.07 -8.30
C ARG A 607 5.34 25.66 -8.13
N PHE A 608 4.32 25.00 -8.68
CA PHE A 608 2.93 25.41 -8.55
C PHE A 608 2.16 24.35 -7.78
N SER A 609 1.34 24.77 -6.82
CA SER A 609 0.56 23.83 -6.02
C SER A 609 -0.87 24.33 -5.80
N PRO A 610 -1.89 23.55 -6.14
CA PRO A 610 -3.28 23.88 -5.86
C PRO A 610 -3.57 23.93 -4.37
N VAL A 611 -4.36 24.93 -3.95
CA VAL A 611 -4.71 25.21 -2.56
C VAL A 611 -6.22 25.06 -2.34
N PHE A 612 -6.56 24.21 -1.38
CA PHE A 612 -7.90 23.93 -0.88
C PHE A 612 -8.05 24.41 0.57
N CYS A 613 -9.28 24.63 1.03
CA CYS A 613 -9.56 25.04 2.40
C CYS A 613 -10.72 24.24 3.01
N GLY A 614 -10.64 23.99 4.31
CA GLY A 614 -11.69 23.27 5.02
C GLY A 614 -11.47 23.15 6.53
N ALA A 615 -12.32 22.34 7.14
CA ALA A 615 -12.27 22.03 8.57
C ALA A 615 -12.70 20.57 8.78
N SER A 616 -11.71 19.69 8.93
CA SER A 616 -11.92 18.23 9.06
C SER A 616 -12.57 17.83 10.39
N SER A 617 -12.48 18.67 11.42
CA SER A 617 -13.17 18.50 12.71
C SER A 617 -14.69 18.49 12.55
N VAL A 618 -15.21 19.42 11.73
CA VAL A 618 -16.64 19.67 11.50
C VAL A 618 -17.17 19.11 10.18
N ASN A 619 -16.44 18.22 9.52
CA ASN A 619 -16.87 17.55 8.28
C ASN A 619 -17.08 18.50 7.08
N MET A 620 -16.23 19.52 6.93
CA MET A 620 -16.35 20.50 5.83
C MET A 620 -15.07 20.53 4.99
N GLY A 621 -15.19 20.47 3.66
CA GLY A 621 -14.06 20.66 2.73
C GLY A 621 -13.29 19.40 2.31
N VAL A 622 -13.58 18.23 2.89
CA VAL A 622 -12.85 16.99 2.57
C VAL A 622 -13.30 16.35 1.24
N GLN A 623 -14.58 16.45 0.86
CA GLN A 623 -15.04 15.88 -0.43
C GLN A 623 -14.41 16.60 -1.64
N PRO A 624 -14.38 17.95 -1.69
CA PRO A 624 -13.70 18.66 -2.77
C PRO A 624 -12.18 18.42 -2.80
N LEU A 625 -11.57 18.11 -1.66
CA LEU A 625 -10.17 17.69 -1.59
C LEU A 625 -9.98 16.31 -2.26
N LEU A 626 -10.88 15.35 -2.02
CA LEU A 626 -10.86 14.05 -2.70
C LEU A 626 -11.07 14.16 -4.21
N ASP A 627 -11.99 15.03 -4.64
CA ASP A 627 -12.16 15.38 -6.06
C ASP A 627 -10.85 15.94 -6.64
N GLY A 628 -10.21 16.86 -5.92
CA GLY A 628 -8.93 17.46 -6.30
C GLY A 628 -7.80 16.45 -6.40
N VAL A 629 -7.74 15.46 -5.50
CA VAL A 629 -6.80 14.34 -5.57
C VAL A 629 -6.99 13.55 -6.86
N GLY A 630 -8.24 13.23 -7.22
CA GLY A 630 -8.53 12.51 -8.45
C GLY A 630 -8.16 13.29 -9.72
N ASP A 631 -8.40 14.60 -9.72
CA ASP A 631 -8.30 15.46 -10.90
C ASP A 631 -6.87 15.97 -11.14
N TYR A 632 -6.17 16.41 -10.09
CA TYR A 632 -4.91 17.16 -10.22
C TYR A 632 -3.66 16.35 -9.93
N LEU A 633 -3.73 15.30 -9.10
CA LEU A 633 -2.54 14.48 -8.76
C LEU A 633 -2.20 13.45 -9.85
N PRO A 634 -0.90 13.07 -9.99
CA PRO A 634 -0.42 12.15 -11.00
C PRO A 634 -0.95 10.73 -10.82
N SER A 635 -1.10 10.02 -11.94
CA SER A 635 -1.13 8.56 -11.95
C SER A 635 0.29 7.98 -11.93
N PRO A 636 0.48 6.70 -11.56
CA PRO A 636 1.77 6.03 -11.63
C PRO A 636 2.42 6.07 -13.03
N ALA A 637 1.61 6.21 -14.09
CA ALA A 637 2.09 6.32 -15.47
C ALA A 637 2.63 7.73 -15.83
N ASP A 638 2.24 8.76 -15.08
CA ASP A 638 2.66 10.15 -15.33
C ASP A 638 4.04 10.47 -14.72
N ARG A 639 4.60 9.57 -13.90
CA ARG A 639 5.87 9.79 -13.19
C ARG A 639 7.07 9.52 -14.12
N PRO A 640 8.18 10.26 -14.00
CA PRO A 640 9.42 9.91 -14.68
C PRO A 640 9.85 8.46 -14.37
N GLY A 641 10.53 7.84 -15.34
CA GLY A 641 10.99 6.46 -15.22
C GLY A 641 11.85 6.24 -13.98
N LEU A 642 11.64 5.11 -13.31
CA LEU A 642 12.29 4.80 -12.03
C LEU A 642 13.82 4.66 -12.20
N GLU A 643 14.58 5.41 -11.41
CA GLU A 643 16.03 5.26 -11.32
C GLU A 643 16.40 3.96 -10.59
N VAL A 644 17.23 3.14 -11.24
CA VAL A 644 17.73 1.88 -10.69
C VAL A 644 19.24 1.82 -10.74
N GLN A 645 19.84 1.23 -9.70
CA GLN A 645 21.26 0.91 -9.64
C GLN A 645 21.49 -0.48 -10.22
N LEU A 646 22.46 -0.56 -11.13
CA LEU A 646 22.98 -1.79 -11.73
C LEU A 646 24.43 -1.97 -11.30
N ALA A 647 24.99 -3.16 -11.55
CA ALA A 647 26.42 -3.41 -11.39
C ALA A 647 27.31 -2.50 -12.27
N SER A 648 26.78 -1.99 -13.38
CA SER A 648 27.48 -1.13 -14.37
C SER A 648 27.27 0.38 -14.18
N GLY A 649 26.42 0.82 -13.23
CA GLY A 649 26.10 2.24 -12.99
C GLY A 649 24.62 2.49 -12.67
N THR A 650 24.22 3.76 -12.65
CA THR A 650 22.81 4.19 -12.51
C THR A 650 22.14 4.22 -13.88
N GLY A 651 20.92 3.68 -14.01
CA GLY A 651 20.13 3.69 -15.25
C GLY A 651 18.64 3.83 -14.99
N VAL A 652 17.85 4.05 -16.03
CA VAL A 652 16.39 4.13 -15.94
C VAL A 652 15.78 2.76 -16.24
N LEU A 653 14.78 2.35 -15.45
CA LEU A 653 14.16 1.03 -15.57
C LEU A 653 13.53 0.77 -16.95
N THR A 654 12.92 1.79 -17.56
CA THR A 654 12.30 1.70 -18.89
C THR A 654 13.31 1.37 -19.96
N ASP A 655 14.47 2.04 -19.95
CA ASP A 655 15.53 1.85 -20.95
C ASP A 655 16.16 0.46 -20.85
N LEU A 656 16.21 -0.12 -19.64
CA LEU A 656 16.70 -1.48 -19.44
C LEU A 656 15.73 -2.53 -19.97
N ILE A 657 14.43 -2.28 -19.78
CA ILE A 657 13.38 -3.15 -20.29
C ILE A 657 13.38 -3.12 -21.83
N GLU A 658 13.50 -1.93 -22.43
CA GLU A 658 13.52 -1.76 -23.90
C GLU A 658 14.84 -2.23 -24.53
N GLY A 659 15.98 -1.99 -23.86
CA GLY A 659 17.30 -2.39 -24.34
C GLY A 659 17.50 -3.90 -24.49
N ASP A 660 16.91 -4.71 -23.60
CA ASP A 660 17.01 -6.17 -23.65
C ASP A 660 16.17 -6.78 -24.80
N VAL A 661 15.14 -6.06 -25.29
CA VAL A 661 14.34 -6.44 -26.48
C VAL A 661 15.18 -6.30 -27.76
N SER A 662 16.12 -5.35 -27.81
CA SER A 662 16.95 -5.09 -29.00
C SER A 662 18.10 -6.11 -29.20
N PHE A 663 18.53 -6.78 -28.13
CA PHE A 663 19.73 -7.64 -28.14
C PHE A 663 19.49 -9.06 -28.68
N LYS A 664 18.24 -9.48 -28.86
CA LYS A 664 17.89 -10.77 -29.47
C LYS A 664 16.94 -10.55 -30.64
N GLY A 665 17.50 -10.46 -31.85
CA GLY A 665 16.77 -10.44 -33.13
C GLY A 665 15.99 -11.72 -33.48
N ARG A 666 15.27 -12.30 -32.51
CA ARG A 666 14.24 -13.32 -32.70
C ARG A 666 13.03 -12.87 -31.90
N GLU A 667 11.87 -12.85 -32.56
CA GLU A 667 10.55 -12.67 -31.94
C GLU A 667 10.34 -13.70 -30.81
N CYS A 668 10.82 -13.39 -29.61
CA CYS A 668 10.49 -14.15 -28.41
C CYS A 668 9.08 -13.76 -27.99
N ARG A 669 8.10 -14.61 -28.32
CA ARG A 669 6.66 -14.43 -28.05
C ARG A 669 6.29 -14.36 -26.56
N GLU A 670 7.21 -14.58 -25.63
CA GLU A 670 6.94 -14.55 -24.18
C GLU A 670 7.99 -13.71 -23.44
N ARG A 671 7.54 -12.68 -22.74
CA ARG A 671 8.40 -11.89 -21.83
C ARG A 671 8.81 -12.81 -20.66
N PRO A 672 10.12 -13.01 -20.38
CA PRO A 672 10.57 -13.93 -19.34
C PRO A 672 10.32 -13.44 -17.90
N PHE A 673 9.87 -12.19 -17.74
CA PHE A 673 9.71 -11.51 -16.46
C PHE A 673 8.24 -11.12 -16.23
N SER A 674 7.75 -11.38 -15.02
CA SER A 674 6.36 -11.17 -14.63
C SER A 674 6.17 -9.82 -13.97
N GLY A 675 7.11 -9.35 -13.14
CA GLY A 675 7.02 -8.03 -12.51
C GLY A 675 8.16 -7.67 -11.56
N ILE A 676 8.25 -6.40 -11.19
CA ILE A 676 9.25 -5.82 -10.28
C ILE A 676 8.52 -5.06 -9.18
N GLY A 677 8.79 -5.41 -7.93
CA GLY A 677 8.26 -4.74 -6.75
C GLY A 677 9.35 -4.25 -5.80
N HIS A 678 9.03 -3.19 -5.07
CA HIS A 678 9.89 -2.64 -4.01
C HIS A 678 9.25 -2.84 -2.64
N VAL A 679 9.99 -3.43 -1.70
CA VAL A 679 9.54 -3.59 -0.31
C VAL A 679 9.87 -2.31 0.44
N PHE A 680 8.86 -1.50 0.74
CA PHE A 680 9.09 -0.22 1.42
C PHE A 680 8.69 -0.24 2.89
N LYS A 681 7.88 -1.20 3.34
CA LYS A 681 7.50 -1.34 4.76
C LYS A 681 7.44 -2.81 5.14
N VAL A 682 7.91 -3.14 6.35
CA VAL A 682 7.72 -4.46 6.96
C VAL A 682 7.07 -4.27 8.32
N VAL A 683 6.03 -5.06 8.61
CA VAL A 683 5.30 -5.06 9.89
C VAL A 683 5.29 -6.48 10.44
N ASP A 684 5.48 -6.62 11.75
CA ASP A 684 5.28 -7.90 12.43
C ASP A 684 3.85 -7.94 13.00
N ASP A 685 3.03 -8.86 12.50
CA ASP A 685 1.67 -9.09 12.98
C ASP A 685 1.60 -10.36 13.86
N PRO A 686 0.94 -10.33 15.04
CA PRO A 686 0.89 -11.49 15.93
C PRO A 686 0.22 -12.74 15.34
N GLN A 687 -0.75 -12.56 14.42
CA GLN A 687 -1.53 -13.66 13.83
C GLN A 687 -0.95 -14.12 12.50
N ARG A 688 -0.51 -13.18 11.65
CA ARG A 688 -0.07 -13.44 10.27
C ARG A 688 1.46 -13.45 10.11
N GLY A 689 2.20 -13.09 11.16
CA GLY A 689 3.66 -12.99 11.15
C GLY A 689 4.14 -11.78 10.35
N MET A 690 5.26 -11.93 9.66
CA MET A 690 5.89 -10.83 8.92
C MET A 690 5.12 -10.49 7.64
N ILE A 691 4.60 -9.26 7.59
CA ILE A 691 3.91 -8.67 6.45
C ILE A 691 4.84 -7.66 5.79
N CYS A 692 5.14 -7.86 4.50
CA CYS A 692 5.97 -6.95 3.70
C CYS A 692 5.09 -6.18 2.72
N PHE A 693 4.99 -4.87 2.87
CA PHE A 693 4.29 -4.00 1.94
C PHE A 693 5.18 -3.74 0.73
N VAL A 694 4.60 -3.95 -0.45
CA VAL A 694 5.28 -3.88 -1.72
C VAL A 694 4.51 -2.96 -2.67
N ARG A 695 5.25 -2.07 -3.32
CA ARG A 695 4.78 -1.30 -4.46
C ARG A 695 5.27 -1.95 -5.74
N VAL A 696 4.38 -2.23 -6.69
CA VAL A 696 4.75 -2.80 -8.00
C VAL A 696 5.01 -1.67 -8.98
N TYR A 697 6.22 -1.59 -9.50
CA TYR A 697 6.61 -0.55 -10.48
C TYR A 697 6.43 -1.02 -11.91
N TYR A 698 6.57 -2.32 -12.17
CA TYR A 698 6.42 -2.88 -13.50
C TYR A 698 5.84 -4.29 -13.44
N GLY A 699 4.96 -4.62 -14.40
CA GLY A 699 4.36 -5.94 -14.53
C GLY A 699 3.42 -6.29 -13.37
N SER A 700 3.33 -7.56 -13.03
CA SER A 700 2.45 -8.07 -11.98
C SER A 700 3.16 -9.08 -11.08
N LEU A 701 2.96 -8.96 -9.77
CA LEU A 701 3.44 -9.91 -8.77
C LEU A 701 2.36 -10.96 -8.48
N SER A 702 2.72 -12.23 -8.66
CA SER A 702 1.88 -13.40 -8.34
C SER A 702 2.52 -14.22 -7.22
N LEU A 703 1.82 -15.25 -6.74
CA LEU A 703 2.30 -16.20 -5.72
C LEU A 703 3.48 -17.11 -6.15
N ARG A 704 4.15 -16.75 -7.25
CA ARG A 704 5.34 -17.40 -7.78
C ARG A 704 6.58 -17.06 -6.93
N GLU A 705 7.65 -17.80 -7.16
CA GLU A 705 8.95 -17.53 -6.56
C GLU A 705 9.48 -16.16 -7.04
N MET A 706 9.95 -15.36 -6.09
CA MET A 706 10.48 -14.02 -6.30
C MET A 706 11.96 -13.99 -5.95
N TRP A 707 12.74 -13.28 -6.75
CA TRP A 707 14.17 -13.07 -6.51
C TRP A 707 14.40 -11.78 -5.73
N ASN A 708 15.03 -11.87 -4.56
CA ASN A 708 15.52 -10.71 -3.84
C ASN A 708 16.91 -10.33 -4.35
N THR A 709 17.03 -9.18 -5.01
CA THR A 709 18.28 -8.74 -5.69
C THR A 709 19.36 -8.27 -4.72
N ARG A 710 18.98 -7.84 -3.52
CA ARG A 710 19.94 -7.42 -2.50
C ARG A 710 20.60 -8.63 -1.84
N LEU A 711 19.79 -9.61 -1.44
CA LEU A 711 20.25 -10.82 -0.76
C LEU A 711 20.69 -11.93 -1.70
N GLN A 712 20.38 -11.81 -3.00
CA GLN A 712 20.66 -12.81 -4.04
C GLN A 712 20.08 -14.18 -3.65
N LYS A 713 18.83 -14.16 -3.16
CA LYS A 713 18.09 -15.33 -2.69
C LYS A 713 16.67 -15.33 -3.23
N SER A 714 16.18 -16.51 -3.57
CA SER A 714 14.79 -16.71 -3.93
C SER A 714 13.91 -16.86 -2.69
N GLU A 715 12.74 -16.25 -2.71
CA GLU A 715 11.72 -16.32 -1.69
C GLU A 715 10.35 -16.55 -2.33
N ARG A 716 9.44 -17.23 -1.63
CA ARG A 716 8.07 -17.44 -2.11
C ARG A 716 7.09 -16.83 -1.11
N PRO A 717 6.19 -15.93 -1.53
CA PRO A 717 5.12 -15.43 -0.66
C PRO A 717 4.09 -16.53 -0.39
N LEU A 718 3.45 -16.48 0.78
CA LEU A 718 2.32 -17.35 1.12
C LEU A 718 1.05 -16.81 0.49
N ASN A 719 0.65 -15.60 0.88
CA ASN A 719 -0.53 -14.90 0.36
C ASN A 719 -0.15 -13.46 -0.05
N ILE A 720 -0.90 -12.89 -1.01
CA ILE A 720 -0.88 -11.46 -1.34
C ILE A 720 -2.19 -10.88 -0.83
N MET A 721 -2.13 -9.71 -0.21
CA MET A 721 -3.29 -9.05 0.38
C MET A 721 -3.34 -7.60 -0.05
N GLN A 722 -4.53 -7.08 -0.26
CA GLN A 722 -4.79 -5.65 -0.36
C GLN A 722 -5.50 -5.19 0.91
N ILE A 723 -5.05 -4.05 1.45
CA ILE A 723 -5.48 -3.55 2.75
C ILE A 723 -6.51 -2.44 2.51
N PHE A 724 -7.75 -2.74 2.86
CA PHE A 724 -8.91 -1.85 2.78
C PHE A 724 -9.36 -1.48 4.19
N ALA A 725 -8.81 -0.39 4.73
CA ALA A 725 -9.05 0.07 6.10
C ALA A 725 -8.83 -1.07 7.11
N ASP A 726 -9.91 -1.59 7.73
CA ASP A 726 -9.86 -2.71 8.69
C ASP A 726 -9.93 -4.11 8.05
N LYS A 727 -10.22 -4.20 6.75
CA LYS A 727 -10.42 -5.47 6.03
C LYS A 727 -9.19 -5.81 5.18
N ASN A 728 -8.58 -6.96 5.45
CA ASN A 728 -7.51 -7.51 4.64
C ASN A 728 -8.10 -8.51 3.65
N THR A 729 -8.12 -8.15 2.36
CA THR A 729 -8.66 -9.03 1.31
C THR A 729 -7.51 -9.72 0.60
N GLU A 730 -7.57 -11.05 0.47
CA GLU A 730 -6.56 -11.81 -0.25
C GLU A 730 -6.77 -11.68 -1.76
N ILE A 731 -5.67 -11.40 -2.48
CA ILE A 731 -5.68 -11.21 -3.94
C ILE A 731 -4.70 -12.20 -4.59
N PRO A 732 -5.02 -12.75 -5.78
CA PRO A 732 -4.14 -13.70 -6.45
C PRO A 732 -2.96 -13.01 -7.18
N LEU A 733 -3.14 -11.77 -7.59
CA LEU A 733 -2.22 -11.00 -8.43
C LEU A 733 -2.22 -9.52 -8.02
N LEU A 734 -1.05 -8.90 -7.96
CA LEU A 734 -0.88 -7.46 -7.73
C LEU A 734 -0.28 -6.81 -8.99
N SER A 735 -1.07 -5.97 -9.65
CA SER A 735 -0.72 -5.27 -10.90
C SER A 735 0.19 -4.05 -10.68
N ALA A 736 0.79 -3.54 -11.76
CA ALA A 736 1.66 -2.37 -11.73
C ALA A 736 0.94 -1.13 -11.21
N GLY A 737 1.64 -0.31 -10.43
CA GLY A 737 1.11 0.90 -9.82
C GLY A 737 0.40 0.67 -8.48
N HIS A 738 -0.08 -0.53 -8.20
CA HIS A 738 -0.74 -0.85 -6.93
C HIS A 738 0.23 -1.11 -5.78
N ILE A 739 -0.27 -0.89 -4.57
CA ILE A 739 0.39 -1.22 -3.31
C ILE A 739 -0.34 -2.39 -2.66
N GLY A 740 0.39 -3.43 -2.29
CA GLY A 740 -0.14 -4.60 -1.62
C GLY A 740 0.79 -5.12 -0.54
N ALA A 741 0.32 -6.12 0.20
CA ALA A 741 1.04 -6.74 1.31
C ALA A 741 1.31 -8.22 1.02
N LEU A 742 2.56 -8.64 1.13
CA LEU A 742 3.01 -10.02 0.99
C LEU A 742 3.24 -10.65 2.36
N THR A 743 2.71 -11.84 2.60
CA THR A 743 2.96 -12.60 3.83
C THR A 743 3.96 -13.73 3.58
N GLY A 744 4.68 -14.15 4.63
CA GLY A 744 5.51 -15.35 4.61
C GLY A 744 6.93 -15.21 4.06
N LEU A 745 7.36 -13.99 3.68
CA LEU A 745 8.74 -13.73 3.28
C LEU A 745 9.69 -13.85 4.47
N LYS A 746 10.78 -14.61 4.33
CA LYS A 746 11.68 -14.96 5.45
C LYS A 746 12.79 -13.93 5.66
N PHE A 747 13.30 -13.34 4.58
CA PHE A 747 14.50 -12.52 4.58
C PHE A 747 14.26 -11.09 4.10
N ALA A 748 13.23 -10.84 3.27
CA ALA A 748 12.90 -9.51 2.76
C ALA A 748 12.90 -8.42 3.84
N ARG A 749 13.58 -7.31 3.57
CA ARG A 749 13.66 -6.12 4.43
C ARG A 749 13.18 -4.87 3.69
N THR A 750 12.90 -3.83 4.44
CA THR A 750 12.66 -2.49 3.89
C THR A 750 13.84 -2.04 3.02
N GLY A 751 13.55 -1.59 1.80
CA GLY A 751 14.51 -1.20 0.76
C GLY A 751 14.95 -2.33 -0.17
N ASP A 752 14.40 -3.55 -0.04
CA ASP A 752 14.74 -4.66 -0.93
C ASP A 752 13.87 -4.63 -2.21
N THR A 753 14.47 -5.00 -3.34
CA THR A 753 13.77 -5.15 -4.62
C THR A 753 13.47 -6.63 -4.87
N LEU A 754 12.21 -6.93 -5.21
CA LEU A 754 11.70 -8.25 -5.52
C LEU A 754 11.36 -8.35 -7.01
N ILE A 755 11.88 -9.39 -7.67
CA ILE A 755 11.61 -9.64 -9.09
C ILE A 755 10.87 -10.96 -9.24
N SER A 756 9.70 -10.93 -9.87
CA SER A 756 8.94 -12.13 -10.26
C SER A 756 9.24 -12.50 -11.71
N PHE A 757 9.50 -13.78 -11.99
CA PHE A 757 9.90 -14.27 -13.30
C PHE A 757 9.09 -15.52 -13.69
N ALA A 758 8.90 -15.73 -15.00
CA ALA A 758 8.07 -16.80 -15.55
C ALA A 758 8.86 -18.09 -15.88
N GLY A 759 10.13 -18.19 -15.49
CA GLY A 759 11.02 -19.32 -15.78
C GLY A 759 11.75 -19.90 -14.56
N LYS A 760 12.60 -20.91 -14.75
CA LYS A 760 13.42 -21.52 -13.66
C LYS A 760 14.70 -20.74 -13.34
N THR A 761 15.15 -19.83 -14.20
CA THR A 761 16.42 -19.10 -14.05
C THR A 761 16.21 -17.60 -14.19
N VAL A 762 16.75 -16.83 -13.24
CA VAL A 762 16.74 -15.36 -13.25
C VAL A 762 17.66 -14.86 -14.37
N PRO A 763 17.21 -13.92 -15.23
CA PRO A 763 18.08 -13.30 -16.24
C PRO A 763 19.29 -12.58 -15.61
N GLU A 764 20.48 -12.73 -16.19
CA GLU A 764 21.71 -12.11 -15.68
C GLU A 764 21.62 -10.57 -15.63
N SER A 765 20.99 -9.95 -16.64
CA SER A 765 20.82 -8.49 -16.75
C SER A 765 20.01 -7.87 -15.59
N PHE A 766 19.07 -8.63 -15.01
CA PHE A 766 18.14 -8.15 -13.98
C PHE A 766 18.50 -8.59 -12.56
N ARG A 767 19.50 -9.47 -12.43
CA ARG A 767 19.88 -10.09 -11.15
C ARG A 767 20.33 -9.06 -10.10
N ASP A 768 20.91 -7.95 -10.56
CA ASP A 768 21.50 -6.92 -9.73
C ASP A 768 20.73 -5.59 -9.72
N VAL A 769 19.53 -5.55 -10.32
CA VAL A 769 18.69 -4.35 -10.33
C VAL A 769 18.26 -4.00 -8.91
N ARG A 770 18.58 -2.79 -8.47
CA ARG A 770 18.21 -2.29 -7.14
C ARG A 770 17.59 -0.91 -7.26
N ILE A 771 16.42 -0.76 -6.68
CA ILE A 771 15.82 0.55 -6.45
C ILE A 771 16.61 1.20 -5.31
N LYS A 772 16.92 2.50 -5.44
CA LYS A 772 17.75 3.22 -4.47
C LYS A 772 17.09 3.15 -3.08
N PRO A 773 17.72 2.50 -2.08
CA PRO A 773 17.15 2.45 -0.75
C PRO A 773 17.23 3.83 -0.08
N PRO A 774 16.29 4.16 0.84
CA PRO A 774 16.37 5.39 1.61
C PRO A 774 17.64 5.39 2.46
N GLU A 775 18.31 6.54 2.53
CA GLU A 775 19.50 6.71 3.38
C GLU A 775 19.08 6.66 4.85
N ILE A 776 19.70 5.74 5.60
CA ILE A 776 19.43 5.56 7.04
C ILE A 776 20.42 6.45 7.81
N PRO A 777 19.93 7.44 8.58
CA PRO A 777 20.81 8.26 9.40
C PRO A 777 21.59 7.41 10.43
N PRO A 778 22.79 7.82 10.86
CA PRO A 778 23.51 7.11 11.90
C PRO A 778 22.74 7.17 13.23
N ALA A 779 22.75 6.07 13.98
CA ALA A 779 22.17 6.04 15.31
C ALA A 779 22.96 6.93 16.28
N VAL A 780 22.27 7.63 17.17
CA VAL A 780 22.85 8.65 18.05
C VAL A 780 22.64 8.36 19.54
N ALA A 781 21.67 7.50 19.87
CA ALA A 781 21.37 7.07 21.23
C ALA A 781 21.34 5.54 21.30
N PHE A 782 21.57 4.98 22.48
CA PHE A 782 21.45 3.56 22.72
C PHE A 782 20.83 3.23 24.09
N ILE A 783 20.30 2.01 24.22
CA ILE A 783 19.89 1.40 25.48
C ILE A 783 20.62 0.08 25.67
N SER A 784 20.97 -0.23 26.92
CA SER A 784 21.51 -1.54 27.30
C SER A 784 20.38 -2.48 27.73
N LEU A 785 20.46 -3.73 27.31
CA LEU A 785 19.48 -4.78 27.57
C LEU A 785 20.21 -6.01 28.12
N THR A 786 20.07 -6.26 29.42
CA THR A 786 20.80 -7.33 30.11
C THR A 786 19.85 -8.49 30.43
N PRO A 787 19.94 -9.63 29.72
CA PRO A 787 19.15 -10.81 30.01
C PRO A 787 19.69 -11.55 31.25
N TYR A 788 18.81 -12.04 32.11
CA TYR A 788 19.21 -12.81 33.30
C TYR A 788 19.42 -14.31 33.01
N THR A 789 18.77 -14.84 31.98
CA THR A 789 18.79 -16.27 31.64
C THR A 789 19.18 -16.50 30.18
N LYS A 790 19.70 -17.70 29.89
CA LYS A 790 20.06 -18.10 28.51
C LYS A 790 18.82 -18.17 27.61
N THR A 791 17.69 -18.65 28.14
CA THR A 791 16.41 -18.66 27.42
C THR A 791 15.94 -17.24 27.09
N ALA A 792 16.09 -16.29 28.01
CA ALA A 792 15.80 -14.88 27.76
C ALA A 792 16.76 -14.28 26.72
N THR A 793 18.02 -14.73 26.68
CA THR A 793 19.00 -14.31 25.66
C THR A 793 18.54 -14.71 24.26
N ASP A 794 18.10 -15.96 24.08
CA ASP A 794 17.63 -16.46 22.78
C ASP A 794 16.31 -15.77 22.34
N GLN A 795 15.37 -15.57 23.28
CA GLN A 795 14.12 -14.85 23.01
C GLN A 795 14.36 -13.37 22.66
N LEU A 796 15.27 -12.71 23.39
CA LEU A 796 15.63 -11.32 23.13
C LEU A 796 16.36 -11.18 21.80
N GLN A 797 17.24 -12.12 21.44
CA GLN A 797 17.91 -12.14 20.14
C GLN A 797 16.89 -12.27 18.99
N ASP A 798 15.89 -13.15 19.10
CA ASP A 798 14.84 -13.28 18.09
C ASP A 798 14.00 -11.99 18.01
N ALA A 799 13.55 -11.46 19.14
CA ALA A 799 12.76 -10.21 19.19
C ALA A 799 13.53 -9.01 18.61
N LEU A 800 14.81 -8.83 18.94
CA LEU A 800 15.66 -7.76 18.39
C LEU A 800 15.92 -7.94 16.89
N SER A 801 16.05 -9.18 16.42
CA SER A 801 16.21 -9.49 15.00
C SER A 801 14.95 -9.15 14.20
N ARG A 802 13.76 -9.42 14.76
CA ARG A 802 12.46 -9.04 14.19
C ARG A 802 12.24 -7.53 14.22
N LEU A 803 12.55 -6.87 15.35
CA LEU A 803 12.42 -5.43 15.51
C LEU A 803 13.32 -4.67 14.52
N SER A 804 14.57 -5.09 14.35
CA SER A 804 15.51 -4.51 13.37
C SER A 804 15.11 -4.79 11.91
N ARG A 805 14.25 -5.79 11.67
CA ARG A 805 13.69 -6.08 10.35
C ARG A 805 12.53 -5.14 10.01
N VAL A 806 11.70 -4.82 11.01
CA VAL A 806 10.61 -3.83 10.91
C VAL A 806 11.21 -2.43 10.73
N ASP A 807 12.16 -2.05 11.57
CA ASP A 807 12.85 -0.76 11.50
C ASP A 807 14.37 -0.95 11.30
N PRO A 808 14.91 -0.71 10.09
CA PRO A 808 16.33 -0.84 9.81
C PRO A 808 17.19 0.26 10.45
N SER A 809 16.59 1.34 10.97
CA SER A 809 17.31 2.37 11.72
C SER A 809 17.63 1.93 13.16
N LEU A 810 16.93 0.92 13.68
CA LEU A 810 17.27 0.25 14.93
C LEU A 810 18.35 -0.81 14.70
N ARG A 811 19.50 -0.61 15.33
CA ARG A 811 20.66 -1.51 15.25
C ARG A 811 20.89 -2.18 16.59
N HIS A 812 21.13 -3.48 16.60
CA HIS A 812 21.47 -4.20 17.83
C HIS A 812 22.83 -4.88 17.73
N HIS A 813 23.54 -4.94 18.85
CA HIS A 813 24.82 -5.63 18.98
C HIS A 813 24.86 -6.42 20.29
N TYR A 814 25.42 -7.62 20.28
CA TYR A 814 25.62 -8.41 21.49
C TYR A 814 27.07 -8.28 21.98
N ASP A 815 27.23 -7.74 23.18
CA ASP A 815 28.53 -7.66 23.84
C ASP A 815 28.78 -8.92 24.66
N GLN A 816 29.64 -9.80 24.14
CA GLN A 816 29.98 -11.08 24.79
C GLN A 816 30.68 -10.90 26.15
N ASP A 817 31.38 -9.79 26.38
CA ASP A 817 32.15 -9.59 27.61
C ASP A 817 31.27 -9.19 28.79
N LYS A 818 30.24 -8.38 28.50
CA LYS A 818 29.26 -7.91 29.49
C LYS A 818 28.01 -8.77 29.53
N GLY A 819 27.83 -9.68 28.56
CA GLY A 819 26.64 -10.51 28.43
C GLY A 819 25.37 -9.70 28.19
N GLN A 820 25.48 -8.52 27.56
CA GLN A 820 24.37 -7.59 27.36
C GLN A 820 24.18 -7.26 25.87
N PHE A 821 22.95 -6.94 25.48
CA PHE A 821 22.64 -6.38 24.18
C PHE A 821 22.64 -4.86 24.25
N ILE A 822 23.11 -4.23 23.18
CA ILE A 822 23.06 -2.78 22.99
C ILE A 822 22.13 -2.54 21.81
N LEU A 823 21.05 -1.78 22.04
CA LEU A 823 20.11 -1.36 20.99
C LEU A 823 20.31 0.13 20.74
N SER A 824 20.69 0.49 19.51
CA SER A 824 20.94 1.86 19.07
C SER A 824 19.82 2.37 18.16
N GLY A 825 19.46 3.65 18.29
CA GLY A 825 18.40 4.30 17.52
C GLY A 825 18.66 5.77 17.23
N LEU A 826 17.73 6.40 16.51
CA LEU A 826 17.83 7.79 16.01
C LEU A 826 17.54 8.88 17.06
N GLY A 827 16.93 8.52 18.19
CA GLY A 827 16.51 9.50 19.19
C GLY A 827 15.94 8.83 20.44
N THR A 828 15.61 9.64 21.44
CA THR A 828 15.05 9.16 22.72
C THR A 828 13.67 8.56 22.55
N MET A 829 12.75 9.28 21.91
CA MET A 829 11.37 8.83 21.71
C MET A 829 11.33 7.53 20.88
N HIS A 830 12.18 7.45 19.86
CA HIS A 830 12.32 6.25 19.05
C HIS A 830 12.73 5.03 19.90
N LEU A 831 13.72 5.18 20.80
CA LEU A 831 14.11 4.12 21.72
C LEU A 831 13.07 3.83 22.82
N GLU A 832 12.29 4.83 23.26
CA GLU A 832 11.18 4.62 24.18
C GLU A 832 10.09 3.74 23.58
N ILE A 833 9.76 3.96 22.31
CA ILE A 833 8.80 3.14 21.57
C ILE A 833 9.35 1.74 21.38
N ALA A 834 10.60 1.60 20.95
CA ALA A 834 11.25 0.30 20.82
C ALA A 834 11.22 -0.48 22.15
N ARG A 835 11.48 0.20 23.27
CA ARG A 835 11.35 -0.36 24.63
C ARG A 835 9.91 -0.78 24.94
N GLY A 836 8.91 0.05 24.59
CA GLY A 836 7.49 -0.27 24.73
C GLY A 836 7.11 -1.50 23.93
N THR A 837 7.50 -1.58 22.65
CA THR A 837 7.25 -2.73 21.77
C THR A 837 7.88 -4.01 22.33
N LEU A 838 9.11 -3.96 22.85
CA LEU A 838 9.75 -5.13 23.47
C LEU A 838 8.95 -5.64 24.69
N LYS A 839 8.42 -4.73 25.51
CA LYS A 839 7.64 -5.07 26.71
C LYS A 839 6.23 -5.55 26.37
N ASP A 840 5.48 -4.78 25.58
CA ASP A 840 4.04 -4.96 25.39
C ASP A 840 3.75 -5.96 24.27
N PHE A 841 4.46 -5.86 23.14
CA PHE A 841 4.22 -6.70 21.95
C PHE A 841 4.96 -8.03 22.05
N TYR A 842 6.27 -8.01 22.28
CA TYR A 842 7.08 -9.24 22.40
C TYR A 842 7.01 -9.89 23.80
N ARG A 843 6.28 -9.27 24.74
CA ARG A 843 6.05 -9.77 26.11
C ARG A 843 7.33 -10.09 26.88
N ILE A 844 8.41 -9.35 26.61
CA ILE A 844 9.66 -9.47 27.35
C ILE A 844 9.43 -8.86 28.73
N LYS A 845 9.25 -9.72 29.73
CA LYS A 845 8.98 -9.30 31.10
C LYS A 845 10.21 -8.62 31.67
N GLY A 846 10.01 -7.53 32.41
CA GLY A 846 11.09 -6.85 33.14
C GLY A 846 11.77 -7.70 34.22
N GLN A 847 11.21 -8.87 34.54
CA GLN A 847 11.84 -9.88 35.41
C GLN A 847 12.92 -10.69 34.68
N ASP A 848 12.86 -10.80 33.35
CA ASP A 848 13.76 -11.63 32.53
C ASP A 848 14.88 -10.81 31.87
N VAL A 849 14.61 -9.53 31.60
CA VAL A 849 15.56 -8.59 30.97
C VAL A 849 15.54 -7.26 31.72
N LEU A 850 16.71 -6.82 32.18
CA LEU A 850 16.92 -5.47 32.69
C LEU A 850 17.13 -4.52 31.50
N ILE A 851 16.25 -3.53 31.37
CA ILE A 851 16.38 -2.47 30.37
C ILE A 851 17.00 -1.26 31.06
N GLY A 852 18.21 -0.89 30.66
CA GLY A 852 18.93 0.29 31.14
C GLY A 852 18.34 1.61 30.62
N ASP A 853 18.91 2.71 31.09
CA ASP A 853 18.52 4.06 30.67
C ASP A 853 19.07 4.38 29.27
N ILE A 854 18.51 5.42 28.64
CA ILE A 854 18.94 5.89 27.33
C ILE A 854 20.27 6.66 27.50
N GLU A 855 21.33 6.15 26.87
CA GLU A 855 22.67 6.72 26.91
C GLU A 855 23.11 7.20 25.52
N VAL A 856 24.09 8.11 25.50
CA VAL A 856 24.70 8.63 24.28
C VAL A 856 26.01 7.90 24.02
N GLU A 857 26.28 7.54 22.76
CA GLU A 857 27.53 6.88 22.37
C GLU A 857 28.70 7.85 22.44
N TYR A 858 29.60 7.62 23.40
CA TYR A 858 30.89 8.30 23.46
C TYR A 858 31.90 7.52 22.61
N ALA A 859 32.84 8.23 22.01
CA ALA A 859 33.99 7.64 21.33
C ALA A 859 35.28 7.98 22.09
N GLU A 860 36.37 7.29 21.80
CA GLU A 860 37.70 7.63 22.30
C GLU A 860 38.57 8.15 21.17
N THR A 861 39.56 8.98 21.48
CA THR A 861 40.58 9.41 20.52
C THR A 861 41.93 9.48 21.19
N VAL A 862 42.97 9.63 20.37
CA VAL A 862 44.33 9.88 20.81
C VAL A 862 44.58 11.38 20.74
N VAL A 863 45.03 11.99 21.84
CA VAL A 863 45.34 13.43 21.91
C VAL A 863 46.79 13.73 21.50
N GLU A 864 47.70 12.80 21.81
CA GLU A 864 49.14 12.92 21.53
C GLU A 864 49.62 11.69 20.75
N PRO A 865 50.50 11.82 19.75
CA PRO A 865 50.98 10.70 18.95
C PRO A 865 51.56 9.57 19.82
N SER A 866 51.24 8.32 19.51
CA SER A 866 51.69 7.16 20.28
C SER A 866 53.18 6.80 20.09
N GLY A 867 53.80 7.30 19.01
CA GLY A 867 55.10 6.86 18.52
C GLY A 867 55.04 5.48 17.84
N PRO A 868 56.11 5.06 17.13
CA PRO A 868 56.12 3.79 16.41
C PRO A 868 56.15 2.60 17.38
N HIS A 869 55.11 1.77 17.34
CA HIS A 869 55.01 0.53 18.11
C HIS A 869 55.04 -0.69 17.20
N HIS A 870 55.93 -1.64 17.48
CA HIS A 870 56.08 -2.87 16.70
C HIS A 870 55.59 -4.07 17.52
N GLU A 871 54.69 -4.86 16.95
CA GLU A 871 54.24 -6.12 17.54
C GLU A 871 54.60 -7.29 16.63
N HIS A 872 54.93 -8.42 17.26
CA HIS A 872 55.30 -9.65 16.56
C HIS A 872 54.50 -10.85 17.08
N CYS A 873 53.72 -11.46 16.18
CA CYS A 873 52.93 -12.66 16.44
C CYS A 873 53.79 -13.90 16.22
N ASN A 874 54.07 -14.68 17.28
CA ASN A 874 54.71 -16.00 17.20
C ASN A 874 53.81 -17.06 17.86
N ARG A 875 52.57 -17.21 17.38
CA ARG A 875 51.57 -18.12 17.97
C ARG A 875 51.05 -19.12 16.96
N VAL A 876 50.43 -20.18 17.48
CA VAL A 876 49.69 -21.15 16.68
C VAL A 876 48.24 -20.69 16.61
N LEU A 877 47.81 -20.18 15.45
CA LEU A 877 46.42 -19.82 15.18
C LEU A 877 45.78 -20.90 14.30
N ASN A 878 44.60 -21.40 14.67
CA ASN A 878 43.87 -22.45 13.96
C ASN A 878 44.75 -23.69 13.63
N SER A 879 45.50 -24.18 14.63
CA SER A 879 46.40 -25.34 14.52
C SER A 879 47.56 -25.20 13.53
N LYS A 880 47.87 -23.96 13.08
CA LYS A 880 49.03 -23.66 12.23
C LYS A 880 49.94 -22.65 12.92
N ALA A 881 51.23 -23.00 13.05
CA ALA A 881 52.24 -22.07 13.54
C ALA A 881 52.60 -21.08 12.44
N GLY A 882 52.49 -19.79 12.71
CA GLY A 882 52.86 -18.71 11.79
C GLY A 882 53.54 -17.56 12.53
N GLN A 883 54.27 -16.75 11.78
CA GLN A 883 54.92 -15.54 12.29
C GLN A 883 54.43 -14.33 11.49
N ALA A 884 54.15 -13.20 12.13
CA ALA A 884 53.82 -11.96 11.43
C ALA A 884 54.11 -10.75 12.32
N GLY A 885 54.60 -9.65 11.73
CA GLY A 885 54.89 -8.40 12.42
C GLY A 885 54.23 -7.20 11.76
N CYS A 886 54.00 -6.14 12.53
CA CYS A 886 53.51 -4.87 12.02
C CYS A 886 54.01 -3.73 12.90
N THR A 887 54.50 -2.64 12.28
CA THR A 887 54.76 -1.38 12.98
C THR A 887 53.56 -0.47 12.80
N VAL A 888 53.05 0.11 13.89
CA VAL A 888 51.91 1.02 13.89
C VAL A 888 52.26 2.29 14.64
N GLU A 889 51.89 3.42 14.07
CA GLU A 889 51.91 4.73 14.73
C GLU A 889 50.53 5.37 14.60
N VAL A 890 50.01 5.93 15.68
CA VAL A 890 48.67 6.54 15.73
C VAL A 890 48.81 8.02 16.04
N PHE A 891 48.19 8.84 15.21
CA PHE A 891 48.15 10.30 15.32
C PHE A 891 46.71 10.77 15.56
N PRO A 892 46.50 11.89 16.27
CA PRO A 892 45.24 12.62 16.18
C PRO A 892 45.00 13.03 14.72
N LEU A 893 43.74 12.96 14.27
CA LEU A 893 43.38 13.37 12.91
C LEU A 893 43.22 14.90 12.84
N GLU A 894 44.00 15.57 11.98
CA GLU A 894 43.86 16.99 11.67
C GLU A 894 43.12 17.21 10.34
N ASP A 895 42.52 18.38 10.13
CA ASP A 895 41.68 18.64 8.93
C ASP A 895 42.50 18.56 7.61
N ASP A 896 43.80 18.87 7.66
CA ASP A 896 44.72 18.78 6.50
C ASP A 896 45.04 17.34 6.08
N ASP A 897 44.89 16.35 6.98
CA ASP A 897 45.17 14.94 6.70
C ASP A 897 44.14 14.31 5.74
N ARG A 898 42.97 14.94 5.57
CA ARG A 898 41.96 14.50 4.59
C ARG A 898 42.45 14.66 3.15
N ASN A 899 43.42 15.53 2.89
CA ASN A 899 44.04 15.67 1.56
C ASN A 899 44.93 14.47 1.18
N VAL A 900 45.22 13.56 2.12
CA VAL A 900 45.99 12.32 1.89
C VAL A 900 45.09 11.20 1.31
N LEU A 901 43.77 11.38 1.30
CA LEU A 901 42.80 10.55 0.59
C LEU A 901 42.97 10.73 -0.92
N GLY A 902 43.68 9.80 -1.57
CA GLY A 902 44.03 9.88 -2.99
C GLY A 902 45.22 9.02 -3.40
N SER A 903 45.96 8.48 -2.44
CA SER A 903 46.94 7.40 -2.69
C SER A 903 46.27 6.03 -2.56
N ASP A 904 46.67 5.05 -3.39
CA ASP A 904 46.14 3.66 -3.44
C ASP A 904 46.25 2.87 -2.11
N ALA A 905 46.76 3.49 -1.04
CA ALA A 905 47.08 2.85 0.23
C ALA A 905 46.43 3.49 1.47
N CYS A 906 45.53 4.46 1.30
CA CYS A 906 44.78 5.10 2.38
C CYS A 906 43.31 4.70 2.34
N PHE A 907 42.76 4.28 3.48
CA PHE A 907 41.35 3.92 3.63
C PHE A 907 40.71 4.73 4.75
N GLU A 908 39.53 5.27 4.49
CA GLU A 908 38.69 5.84 5.55
C GLU A 908 37.75 4.77 6.11
N HIS A 909 37.73 4.65 7.44
CA HIS A 909 36.82 3.73 8.12
C HIS A 909 36.36 4.29 9.46
N ASN A 910 35.04 4.44 9.64
CA ASN A 910 34.40 4.93 10.88
C ASN A 910 34.93 6.29 11.40
N GLY A 911 35.38 7.18 10.51
CA GLY A 911 35.95 8.48 10.87
C GLY A 911 37.42 8.41 11.30
N ASN A 912 38.11 7.31 10.97
CA ASN A 912 39.56 7.15 11.06
C ASN A 912 40.15 7.03 9.66
N ILE A 913 41.38 7.52 9.50
CA ILE A 913 42.16 7.32 8.28
C ILE A 913 43.22 6.25 8.57
N ILE A 914 43.25 5.20 7.77
CA ILE A 914 44.21 4.10 7.88
C ILE A 914 45.11 4.13 6.66
N ALA A 915 46.36 4.54 6.86
CA ALA A 915 47.38 4.58 5.83
C ALA A 915 48.29 3.36 5.97
N ILE A 916 48.33 2.52 4.93
CA ILE A 916 49.09 1.27 4.92
C ILE A 916 50.28 1.42 3.99
N SER A 917 51.50 1.24 4.49
CA SER A 917 52.74 1.28 3.70
C SER A 917 53.45 -0.06 3.77
N ILE A 918 53.62 -0.71 2.60
CA ILE A 918 54.36 -1.97 2.48
C ILE A 918 55.71 -1.65 1.83
N LEU A 919 56.82 -1.86 2.56
CA LEU A 919 58.16 -1.57 2.04
C LEU A 919 58.61 -2.63 1.02
N PRO A 920 59.37 -2.24 -0.02
CA PRO A 920 59.84 -3.16 -1.05
C PRO A 920 60.90 -4.12 -0.49
N GLY A 921 60.55 -5.41 -0.43
CA GLY A 921 61.45 -6.46 0.07
C GLY A 921 60.85 -7.87 0.20
N LEU A 922 59.71 -8.15 -0.45
CA LEU A 922 59.05 -9.46 -0.36
C LEU A 922 59.99 -10.57 -0.83
N PRO A 923 60.20 -11.65 -0.04
CA PRO A 923 61.05 -12.75 -0.46
C PRO A 923 60.46 -13.42 -1.71
N ALA A 924 61.25 -13.48 -2.78
CA ALA A 924 60.89 -14.20 -4.00
C ALA A 924 60.57 -15.66 -3.66
N ALA A 925 59.50 -16.20 -4.26
CA ALA A 925 58.94 -17.52 -4.00
C ALA A 925 59.84 -18.69 -4.47
N THR A 926 61.06 -18.82 -3.92
CA THR A 926 62.06 -19.82 -4.35
C THR A 926 62.30 -20.96 -3.34
N ALA A 927 61.42 -21.19 -2.36
CA ALA A 927 61.54 -22.33 -1.43
C ALA A 927 60.58 -23.49 -1.80
N PRO A 928 61.04 -24.77 -1.90
CA PRO A 928 60.27 -25.83 -2.58
C PRO A 928 59.18 -26.53 -1.75
N LYS A 929 58.68 -25.94 -0.65
CA LYS A 929 57.62 -26.54 0.19
C LYS A 929 56.65 -25.51 0.79
N VAL A 930 56.15 -24.59 -0.03
CA VAL A 930 55.17 -23.58 0.42
C VAL A 930 53.75 -24.07 0.14
N SER A 931 52.88 -24.06 1.16
CA SER A 931 51.45 -24.38 1.04
C SER A 931 50.77 -23.44 0.04
N ARG A 932 49.81 -23.94 -0.77
CA ARG A 932 49.02 -23.15 -1.75
C ARG A 932 48.39 -21.86 -1.16
N ASN A 933 48.18 -21.81 0.16
CA ASN A 933 47.63 -20.63 0.84
C ASN A 933 48.68 -19.53 1.11
N ALA A 934 49.96 -19.86 1.22
CA ALA A 934 51.03 -18.88 1.45
C ALA A 934 51.44 -18.18 0.14
N THR A 935 51.21 -18.79 -1.02
CA THR A 935 51.41 -18.17 -2.34
C THR A 935 50.38 -17.09 -2.65
N LYS A 936 49.14 -17.23 -2.16
CA LYS A 936 48.10 -16.17 -2.21
C LYS A 936 48.34 -15.04 -1.21
N LEU A 937 49.11 -15.28 -0.15
CA LEU A 937 49.42 -14.26 0.88
C LEU A 937 50.47 -13.24 0.42
N LEU A 938 51.26 -13.56 -0.59
CA LEU A 938 52.31 -12.69 -1.13
C LEU A 938 51.75 -11.60 -2.07
N ASP A 939 50.44 -11.60 -2.31
CA ASP A 939 49.75 -10.57 -3.07
C ASP A 939 49.55 -9.30 -2.20
N PRO A 940 50.10 -8.14 -2.61
CA PRO A 940 50.02 -6.89 -1.85
C PRO A 940 48.58 -6.48 -1.49
N ALA A 941 47.63 -6.70 -2.40
CA ALA A 941 46.23 -6.33 -2.19
C ALA A 941 45.57 -7.18 -1.07
N THR A 942 45.90 -8.48 -1.03
CA THR A 942 45.40 -9.37 0.03
C THR A 942 45.99 -9.00 1.39
N LEU A 943 47.29 -8.67 1.46
CA LEU A 943 47.94 -8.21 2.70
C LEU A 943 47.32 -6.90 3.21
N GLN A 944 47.11 -5.96 2.31
CA GLN A 944 46.50 -4.67 2.61
C GLN A 944 45.08 -4.83 3.21
N GLN A 945 44.24 -5.70 2.63
CA GLN A 945 42.93 -6.01 3.20
C GLN A 945 43.00 -6.65 4.60
N GLN A 946 43.95 -7.56 4.84
CA GLN A 946 44.09 -8.19 6.16
C GLN A 946 44.60 -7.21 7.22
N LEU A 947 45.52 -6.33 6.86
CA LEU A 947 46.00 -5.25 7.73
C LEU A 947 44.86 -4.28 8.05
N LEU A 948 44.05 -3.92 7.06
CA LEU A 948 42.85 -3.09 7.25
C LEU A 948 41.86 -3.75 8.21
N ASN A 949 41.53 -5.02 8.00
CA ASN A 949 40.65 -5.78 8.90
C ASN A 949 41.20 -5.87 10.33
N GLY A 950 42.52 -6.02 10.47
CA GLY A 950 43.21 -6.01 11.77
C GLY A 950 43.13 -4.65 12.45
N ALA A 951 43.39 -3.57 11.70
CA ALA A 951 43.33 -2.21 12.20
C ALA A 951 41.93 -1.81 12.66
N THR A 952 40.92 -2.12 11.85
CA THR A 952 39.51 -1.91 12.21
C THR A 952 39.14 -2.67 13.49
N ALA A 953 39.57 -3.92 13.63
CA ALA A 953 39.35 -4.71 14.85
C ALA A 953 40.13 -4.19 16.07
N GLY A 954 41.23 -3.46 15.85
CA GLY A 954 42.03 -2.80 16.86
C GLY A 954 41.37 -1.52 17.38
N LEU A 955 40.82 -0.71 16.48
CA LEU A 955 40.14 0.56 16.78
C LEU A 955 38.71 0.39 17.31
N ALA A 956 38.10 -0.78 17.11
CA ALA A 956 36.73 -1.06 17.55
C ALA A 956 36.52 -0.89 19.07
N ARG A 957 37.57 -1.02 19.89
CA ARG A 957 37.50 -0.86 21.35
C ARG A 957 38.71 -0.11 21.86
N GLY A 958 38.47 1.01 22.52
CA GLY A 958 39.48 1.84 23.15
C GLY A 958 40.01 1.29 24.47
N PRO A 959 41.15 1.82 24.94
CA PRO A 959 41.81 1.37 26.17
C PRO A 959 41.12 1.84 27.46
N SER A 960 40.16 2.78 27.40
CA SER A 960 39.48 3.24 28.61
C SER A 960 38.54 2.19 29.20
N ARG A 961 38.09 2.38 30.45
CA ARG A 961 37.12 1.50 31.11
C ARG A 961 35.75 1.44 30.40
N ARG A 962 35.42 2.40 29.53
CA ARG A 962 34.20 2.35 28.70
C ARG A 962 34.34 1.42 27.50
N ALA A 963 35.57 1.09 27.08
CA ALA A 963 35.87 0.35 25.86
C ALA A 963 35.17 0.94 24.62
N ALA A 964 35.05 2.27 24.58
CA ALA A 964 34.36 3.00 23.51
C ALA A 964 35.17 2.93 22.21
N PRO A 965 34.53 2.97 21.03
CA PRO A 965 35.25 2.88 19.76
C PRO A 965 36.20 4.07 19.58
N VAL A 966 37.40 3.81 19.08
CA VAL A 966 38.42 4.83 18.81
C VAL A 966 38.10 5.49 17.47
N ARG A 967 37.95 6.83 17.46
CA ARG A 967 37.61 7.65 16.29
C ARG A 967 38.52 8.89 16.19
N LYS A 968 38.48 9.58 15.05
CA LYS A 968 39.32 10.76 14.76
C LYS A 968 40.83 10.49 14.92
N CYS A 969 41.28 9.33 14.44
CA CYS A 969 42.70 8.96 14.45
C CYS A 969 43.21 8.68 13.04
N LEU A 970 44.46 9.09 12.77
CA LEU A 970 45.25 8.67 11.61
C LEU A 970 46.17 7.52 12.05
N VAL A 971 45.94 6.33 11.53
CA VAL A 971 46.75 5.14 11.79
C VAL A 971 47.69 4.91 10.63
N ARG A 972 49.00 5.08 10.87
CA ARG A 972 50.05 4.72 9.91
C ARG A 972 50.58 3.35 10.24
N MET A 973 50.40 2.41 9.31
CA MET A 973 50.87 1.04 9.44
C MET A 973 51.99 0.82 8.45
N THR A 974 53.16 0.39 8.94
CA THR A 974 54.30 0.04 8.10
C THR A 974 54.63 -1.43 8.30
N LEU A 975 54.71 -2.15 7.18
CA LEU A 975 55.14 -3.54 7.16
C LEU A 975 56.52 -3.61 6.48
N ASP A 976 57.51 -4.15 7.19
CA ASP A 976 58.88 -4.29 6.73
C ASP A 976 59.26 -5.78 6.54
N PRO A 977 59.27 -6.29 5.30
CA PRO A 977 59.68 -7.66 5.01
C PRO A 977 61.12 -7.97 5.46
N ALA A 978 62.03 -6.99 5.47
CA ALA A 978 63.42 -7.20 5.86
C ALA A 978 63.58 -7.43 7.37
N ARG A 979 62.61 -6.98 8.17
CA ARG A 979 62.56 -7.16 9.62
C ARG A 979 61.96 -8.51 10.06
N GLY A 980 61.48 -9.31 9.11
CA GLY A 980 60.81 -10.59 9.37
C GLY A 980 59.30 -10.48 9.59
N ASP A 981 58.69 -9.34 9.25
CA ASP A 981 57.26 -9.09 9.48
C ASP A 981 56.34 -10.01 8.65
N VAL A 982 56.84 -10.59 7.55
CA VAL A 982 56.12 -11.60 6.75
C VAL A 982 57.06 -12.77 6.49
N HIS A 983 56.67 -13.95 6.92
CA HIS A 983 57.42 -15.20 6.80
C HIS A 983 56.68 -16.19 5.88
N ALA A 984 57.38 -17.18 5.33
CA ALA A 984 56.76 -18.20 4.46
C ALA A 984 55.67 -19.05 5.15
N THR A 985 55.60 -19.00 6.48
CA THR A 985 54.61 -19.70 7.32
C THR A 985 53.47 -18.78 7.79
N SER A 986 53.49 -17.48 7.45
CA SER A 986 52.43 -16.54 7.78
C SER A 986 51.11 -16.95 7.13
N THR A 987 50.01 -16.79 7.87
CA THR A 987 48.65 -16.93 7.32
C THR A 987 47.92 -15.60 7.43
N PRO A 988 46.79 -15.38 6.70
CA PRO A 988 46.05 -14.12 6.75
C PRO A 988 45.67 -13.74 8.19
N GLY A 989 45.29 -14.74 8.99
CA GLY A 989 44.94 -14.55 10.40
C GLY A 989 46.10 -14.10 11.28
N HIS A 990 47.34 -14.48 11.00
CA HIS A 990 48.51 -14.01 11.77
C HIS A 990 48.78 -12.52 11.49
N VAL A 991 48.64 -12.08 10.23
CA VAL A 991 48.82 -10.68 9.83
C VAL A 991 47.71 -9.81 10.42
N GLN A 992 46.45 -10.26 10.33
CA GLN A 992 45.31 -9.57 10.94
C GLN A 992 45.48 -9.44 12.46
N TRP A 993 45.93 -10.51 13.13
CA TRP A 993 46.19 -10.49 14.58
C TRP A 993 47.31 -9.52 14.94
N ALA A 994 48.44 -9.54 14.21
CA ALA A 994 49.57 -8.66 14.46
C ALA A 994 49.16 -7.18 14.30
N ALA A 995 48.43 -6.85 13.24
CA ALA A 995 47.84 -5.53 13.04
C ALA A 995 46.91 -5.10 14.18
N GLN A 996 45.97 -5.96 14.57
CA GLN A 996 45.02 -5.67 15.64
C GLN A 996 45.72 -5.37 16.98
N HIS A 997 46.69 -6.20 17.35
CA HIS A 997 47.42 -6.04 18.60
C HIS A 997 48.37 -4.85 18.57
N ALA A 998 49.03 -4.59 17.42
CA ALA A 998 49.87 -3.40 17.24
C ALA A 998 49.08 -2.11 17.42
N VAL A 999 47.90 -2.02 16.79
CA VAL A 999 47.01 -0.86 16.94
C VAL A 999 46.54 -0.71 18.38
N ARG A 1000 46.07 -1.79 19.03
CA ARG A 1000 45.62 -1.72 20.43
C ARG A 1000 46.72 -1.26 21.37
N ALA A 1001 47.93 -1.79 21.20
CA ALA A 1001 49.07 -1.41 22.02
C ALA A 1001 49.50 0.04 21.77
N ALA A 1002 49.49 0.49 20.50
CA ALA A 1002 49.78 1.87 20.14
C ALA A 1002 48.76 2.84 20.77
N VAL A 1003 47.46 2.56 20.67
CA VAL A 1003 46.41 3.40 21.26
C VAL A 1003 46.47 3.39 22.80
N ALA A 1004 46.72 2.23 23.43
CA ALA A 1004 46.84 2.13 24.88
C ALA A 1004 48.04 2.88 25.47
N ARG A 1005 49.09 3.08 24.67
CA ARG A 1005 50.29 3.83 25.06
C ARG A 1005 50.13 5.34 24.86
N ALA A 1006 49.25 5.72 23.95
CA ALA A 1006 48.93 7.11 23.68
C ALA A 1006 48.07 7.71 24.79
N ARG A 1007 48.11 9.04 24.94
CA ARG A 1007 47.20 9.73 25.85
C ARG A 1007 45.81 9.78 25.24
N GLY A 1008 44.88 9.03 25.83
CA GLY A 1008 43.48 8.98 25.40
C GLY A 1008 42.70 10.24 25.77
N GLY A 1009 41.74 10.60 24.92
CA GLY A 1009 40.71 11.61 25.15
C GLY A 1009 39.33 11.02 24.90
N LEU A 1010 38.33 11.46 25.67
CA LEU A 1010 36.94 11.07 25.46
C LEU A 1010 36.29 12.05 24.48
N LEU A 1011 35.59 11.51 23.49
CA LEU A 1011 34.81 12.25 22.52
C LEU A 1011 33.32 12.13 22.83
N GLU A 1012 32.60 13.24 22.78
CA GLU A 1012 31.13 13.28 22.83
C GLU A 1012 30.56 13.78 21.49
N PRO A 1013 29.37 13.29 21.07
CA PRO A 1013 28.74 13.75 19.84
C PRO A 1013 28.10 15.13 20.04
N PHE A 1014 28.45 16.04 19.12
CA PHE A 1014 27.82 17.34 18.99
C PHE A 1014 26.82 17.33 17.84
N MET A 1015 25.72 18.04 18.07
CA MET A 1015 24.69 18.31 17.07
C MET A 1015 24.82 19.75 16.61
N ARG A 1016 24.70 19.96 15.30
CA ARG A 1016 24.41 21.27 14.74
C ARG A 1016 22.93 21.52 14.90
N VAL A 1017 22.61 22.49 15.73
CA VAL A 1017 21.26 22.87 16.10
C VAL A 1017 20.90 24.15 15.34
N VAL A 1018 19.84 24.13 14.54
CA VAL A 1018 19.27 25.35 13.96
C VAL A 1018 17.91 25.58 14.59
N ALA A 1019 17.83 26.61 15.42
CA ALA A 1019 16.62 27.01 16.12
C ALA A 1019 16.03 28.27 15.48
N ARG A 1020 14.85 28.20 14.87
CA ARG A 1020 14.11 29.37 14.39
C ARG A 1020 13.02 29.73 15.37
N LEU A 1021 13.02 30.95 15.87
CA LEU A 1021 12.06 31.39 16.88
C LEU A 1021 11.78 32.89 16.79
N PRO A 1022 10.68 33.36 17.38
CA PRO A 1022 10.38 34.78 17.49
C PRO A 1022 11.52 35.53 18.18
N GLU A 1023 11.79 36.74 17.71
CA GLU A 1023 12.83 37.64 18.25
C GLU A 1023 12.72 37.82 19.77
N ALA A 1024 11.49 37.82 20.31
CA ALA A 1024 11.23 37.93 21.75
C ALA A 1024 11.86 36.78 22.58
N ALA A 1025 11.98 35.58 22.02
CA ALA A 1025 12.54 34.40 22.70
C ALA A 1025 14.01 34.13 22.32
N ALA A 1026 14.59 34.90 21.39
CA ALA A 1026 15.93 34.67 20.84
C ALA A 1026 17.01 34.75 21.92
N ALA A 1027 17.00 35.82 22.72
CA ALA A 1027 18.00 36.03 23.76
C ALA A 1027 17.96 34.96 24.86
N ALA A 1028 16.75 34.55 25.27
CA ALA A 1028 16.57 33.51 26.29
C ALA A 1028 17.08 32.14 25.79
N THR A 1029 16.79 31.81 24.54
CA THR A 1029 17.23 30.56 23.88
C THR A 1029 18.75 30.52 23.71
N GLN A 1030 19.37 31.61 23.23
CA GLN A 1030 20.82 31.71 23.09
C GLN A 1030 21.54 31.53 24.44
N HIS A 1031 21.00 32.15 25.49
CA HIS A 1031 21.56 32.01 26.84
C HIS A 1031 21.45 30.57 27.34
N ASP A 1032 20.32 29.89 27.13
CA ASP A 1032 20.15 28.51 27.58
C ASP A 1032 21.09 27.54 26.83
N LEU A 1033 21.17 27.66 25.50
CA LEU A 1033 22.06 26.87 24.65
C LEU A 1033 23.53 27.04 25.05
N THR A 1034 23.96 28.26 25.37
CA THR A 1034 25.37 28.53 25.69
C THR A 1034 25.71 28.19 27.15
N ALA A 1035 24.90 28.67 28.10
CA ALA A 1035 25.25 28.64 29.52
C ALA A 1035 24.90 27.32 30.21
N ARG A 1036 23.76 26.71 29.87
CA ARG A 1036 23.28 25.49 30.55
C ARG A 1036 23.64 24.22 29.80
N ARG A 1037 23.61 24.29 28.47
CA ARG A 1037 23.80 23.13 27.59
C ARG A 1037 25.24 22.98 27.12
N GLY A 1038 26.09 23.97 27.37
CA GLY A 1038 27.51 23.95 26.96
C GLY A 1038 27.68 23.99 25.44
N GLY A 1039 26.70 24.54 24.72
CA GLY A 1039 26.79 24.75 23.28
C GLY A 1039 27.48 26.06 22.91
N GLN A 1040 27.85 26.16 21.63
CA GLN A 1040 28.43 27.35 21.04
C GLN A 1040 27.49 27.87 19.96
N VAL A 1041 27.01 29.11 20.10
CA VAL A 1041 26.26 29.78 19.03
C VAL A 1041 27.25 30.16 17.92
N LEU A 1042 27.01 29.66 16.71
CA LEU A 1042 27.79 29.97 15.51
C LEU A 1042 27.28 31.24 14.84
N GLU A 1043 25.96 31.32 14.65
CA GLU A 1043 25.35 32.36 13.84
C GLU A 1043 23.95 32.70 14.35
N VAL A 1044 23.57 33.97 14.21
CA VAL A 1044 22.24 34.48 14.53
C VAL A 1044 21.78 35.32 13.34
N ARG A 1045 20.80 34.84 12.59
CA ARG A 1045 20.25 35.52 11.40
C ARG A 1045 18.86 36.07 11.69
N ASN A 1046 18.62 37.31 11.28
CA ASN A 1046 17.29 37.88 11.28
C ASN A 1046 16.65 37.61 9.92
N LEU A 1047 15.66 36.70 9.89
CA LEU A 1047 15.01 36.26 8.65
C LEU A 1047 14.20 37.38 7.95
N ALA A 1048 13.99 38.52 8.65
CA ALA A 1048 13.30 39.68 8.08
C ALA A 1048 14.20 40.58 7.20
N ASP A 1049 15.52 40.58 7.40
CA ASP A 1049 16.44 41.50 6.70
C ASP A 1049 17.02 40.89 5.41
N ASP A 1050 17.14 39.56 5.32
CA ASP A 1050 17.71 38.87 4.15
C ASP A 1050 16.77 38.86 2.93
N VAL A 1051 15.45 38.98 3.15
CA VAL A 1051 14.47 39.08 2.05
C VAL A 1051 14.59 40.43 1.31
N TYR A 1052 15.07 41.48 1.98
CA TYR A 1052 15.23 42.81 1.37
C TYR A 1052 16.66 43.09 0.88
N SER A 1053 17.69 42.44 1.43
CA SER A 1053 19.07 42.61 0.97
C SER A 1053 19.41 41.75 -0.25
N ALA A 1054 18.80 40.57 -0.38
CA ALA A 1054 18.99 39.68 -1.54
C ALA A 1054 18.45 40.27 -2.86
N ALA A 1055 17.48 41.18 -2.80
CA ALA A 1055 16.98 41.91 -3.97
C ALA A 1055 17.96 42.99 -4.48
N GLY A 1056 18.92 43.43 -3.65
CA GLY A 1056 19.89 44.49 -3.98
C GLY A 1056 21.30 44.01 -4.33
N ALA A 1057 21.61 42.74 -4.08
CA ALA A 1057 22.92 42.15 -4.33
C ALA A 1057 22.79 40.86 -5.15
N ALA A 1058 22.34 40.99 -6.39
CA ALA A 1058 22.49 39.94 -7.40
C ALA A 1058 23.99 39.77 -7.72
N GLY A 1059 24.67 38.95 -6.92
CA GLY A 1059 26.08 38.64 -7.09
C GLY A 1059 26.67 37.93 -5.89
N ALA A 1060 26.65 36.59 -5.96
CA ALA A 1060 27.35 35.62 -5.10
C ALA A 1060 26.70 35.26 -3.75
N GLY A 1061 26.16 34.04 -3.68
CA GLY A 1061 25.81 33.36 -2.44
C GLY A 1061 24.43 32.70 -2.45
N ALA A 1062 24.20 31.74 -3.35
CA ALA A 1062 23.00 30.92 -3.32
C ALA A 1062 22.93 30.13 -1.99
N GLY A 1063 21.77 30.12 -1.34
CA GLY A 1063 21.46 29.06 -0.37
C GLY A 1063 21.60 27.68 -1.02
N PRO A 1064 21.59 26.57 -0.26
CA PRO A 1064 21.94 25.25 -0.78
C PRO A 1064 21.01 24.74 -1.89
N TRP A 1065 19.92 25.46 -2.17
CA TRP A 1065 18.89 25.12 -3.13
C TRP A 1065 18.51 26.37 -3.94
N GLY A 1066 19.13 26.53 -5.11
CA GLY A 1066 19.00 27.71 -5.98
C GLY A 1066 17.62 27.87 -6.63
N ALA A 1067 16.64 28.35 -5.87
CA ALA A 1067 15.36 28.81 -6.41
C ALA A 1067 15.39 30.35 -6.60
N GLU A 1068 15.05 30.82 -7.79
CA GLU A 1068 14.67 32.22 -8.01
C GLU A 1068 13.52 32.58 -7.05
N GLY A 1069 13.69 33.64 -6.27
CA GLY A 1069 12.70 34.04 -5.26
C GLY A 1069 11.32 34.33 -5.88
N VAL A 1070 10.27 33.85 -5.23
CA VAL A 1070 8.88 34.11 -5.59
C VAL A 1070 8.54 35.58 -5.31
N ASP A 1071 8.00 36.29 -6.32
CA ASP A 1071 7.54 37.67 -6.18
C ASP A 1071 6.22 37.72 -5.39
N LEU A 1072 6.27 38.20 -4.15
CA LEU A 1072 5.14 38.18 -3.20
C LEU A 1072 3.99 39.10 -3.62
N GLU A 1073 4.24 40.12 -4.45
CA GLU A 1073 3.17 41.02 -4.93
C GLU A 1073 2.25 40.32 -5.95
N ARG A 1074 2.75 39.26 -6.59
CA ARG A 1074 2.02 38.47 -7.58
C ARG A 1074 1.15 37.38 -6.98
N VAL A 1075 1.18 37.16 -5.66
CA VAL A 1075 0.43 36.08 -5.02
C VAL A 1075 -0.93 36.60 -4.56
N TYR A 1076 -2.02 36.09 -5.15
CA TYR A 1076 -3.37 36.39 -4.66
C TYR A 1076 -3.60 35.71 -3.30
N ALA A 1077 -4.07 36.48 -2.32
CA ALA A 1077 -4.42 35.98 -1.01
C ALA A 1077 -5.76 36.60 -0.57
N PRO A 1078 -6.77 35.77 -0.21
CA PRO A 1078 -8.10 36.26 0.12
C PRO A 1078 -8.09 37.12 1.40
N PRO A 1079 -9.03 38.07 1.56
CA PRO A 1079 -9.13 38.89 2.77
C PRO A 1079 -9.61 38.06 3.97
N ASP A 1080 -9.01 38.29 5.15
CA ASP A 1080 -9.39 37.59 6.39
C ASP A 1080 -10.52 38.33 7.13
N PRO A 1081 -11.43 37.60 7.82
CA PRO A 1081 -12.51 38.21 8.60
C PRO A 1081 -11.98 39.02 9.80
N TYR A 1082 -10.91 38.55 10.44
CA TYR A 1082 -10.30 39.19 11.62
C TYR A 1082 -9.47 40.44 11.31
N ALA A 1083 -9.24 40.76 10.03
CA ALA A 1083 -8.48 41.95 9.63
C ALA A 1083 -9.16 43.26 10.06
N SER A 1084 -10.48 43.26 10.25
CA SER A 1084 -11.27 44.44 10.64
C SER A 1084 -11.31 44.72 12.15
N VAL A 1085 -11.03 43.72 12.99
CA VAL A 1085 -11.12 43.84 14.47
C VAL A 1085 -9.80 44.32 15.09
N HIS A 1086 -8.66 43.94 14.50
CA HIS A 1086 -7.35 44.43 14.93
C HIS A 1086 -7.10 45.92 14.62
N SER A 1087 -7.93 46.57 13.81
CA SER A 1087 -7.83 48.02 13.56
C SER A 1087 -8.35 48.92 14.69
N LEU A 1088 -9.04 48.39 15.72
CA LEU A 1088 -9.73 49.26 16.69
C LEU A 1088 -9.45 49.01 18.18
N ARG A 1089 -8.82 47.89 18.58
CA ARG A 1089 -8.60 47.63 20.02
C ARG A 1089 -7.18 47.48 20.52
N ASP A 1090 -6.21 47.32 19.63
CA ASP A 1090 -4.79 47.52 19.93
C ASP A 1090 -4.09 47.73 18.58
N ALA A 1091 -3.91 48.98 18.19
CA ALA A 1091 -2.89 49.29 17.19
C ALA A 1091 -1.55 49.31 17.93
N PRO A 1092 -0.69 48.27 17.87
CA PRO A 1092 0.70 48.47 18.22
C PRO A 1092 1.23 49.55 17.27
N LYS A 1093 1.66 50.66 17.83
CA LYS A 1093 2.43 51.67 17.11
C LYS A 1093 3.64 50.92 16.54
N THR A 1094 3.72 50.84 15.21
CA THR A 1094 4.48 49.88 14.39
C THR A 1094 3.79 48.52 14.23
N GLY A 1095 3.41 48.19 12.98
CA GLY A 1095 2.90 46.88 12.60
C GLY A 1095 3.95 45.82 12.94
N GLY A 1096 3.73 45.14 14.07
CA GLY A 1096 4.59 44.10 14.57
C GLY A 1096 4.41 42.83 13.74
N ARG A 1097 4.98 42.81 12.53
CA ARG A 1097 5.39 41.54 11.90
C ARG A 1097 6.21 40.80 12.96
N THR A 1098 5.78 39.60 13.35
CA THR A 1098 6.56 38.78 14.28
C THR A 1098 7.87 38.44 13.57
N ARG A 1099 8.95 39.10 13.98
CA ARG A 1099 10.27 38.91 13.38
C ARG A 1099 10.81 37.57 13.85
N TRP A 1100 11.23 36.76 12.90
CA TRP A 1100 11.83 35.46 13.15
C TRP A 1100 13.35 35.58 13.14
N VAL A 1101 13.97 34.91 14.10
CA VAL A 1101 15.41 34.82 14.25
C VAL A 1101 15.80 33.36 14.12
N GLU A 1102 16.80 33.08 13.30
CA GLU A 1102 17.43 31.78 13.17
C GLU A 1102 18.73 31.78 13.98
N ILE A 1103 18.86 30.86 14.92
CA ILE A 1103 20.04 30.65 15.76
C ILE A 1103 20.66 29.33 15.35
N VAL A 1104 21.85 29.39 14.77
CA VAL A 1104 22.67 28.22 14.46
C VAL A 1104 23.65 28.04 15.61
N ALA A 1105 23.60 26.90 16.30
CA ALA A 1105 24.48 26.56 17.40
C ALA A 1105 25.03 25.14 17.25
N ARG A 1106 26.15 24.84 17.92
CA ARG A 1106 26.69 23.48 18.08
C ARG A 1106 26.52 23.10 19.54
N VAL A 1107 25.86 21.99 19.83
CA VAL A 1107 25.48 21.63 21.20
C VAL A 1107 25.73 20.14 21.44
N PRO A 1108 26.22 19.73 22.62
CA PRO A 1108 26.33 18.32 22.97
C PRO A 1108 24.98 17.61 22.92
N LEU A 1109 24.92 16.44 22.26
CA LEU A 1109 23.67 15.69 22.10
C LEU A 1109 23.02 15.33 23.44
N LYS A 1110 23.82 14.94 24.45
CA LYS A 1110 23.31 14.53 25.77
C LYS A 1110 22.41 15.59 26.41
N ASP A 1111 22.74 16.86 26.24
CA ASP A 1111 21.96 17.95 26.83
C ASP A 1111 20.77 18.36 25.97
N MET A 1112 20.69 17.86 24.73
CA MET A 1112 19.60 18.14 23.80
C MET A 1112 18.47 17.11 23.83
N LEU A 1113 18.66 15.95 24.48
CA LEU A 1113 17.73 14.81 24.50
C LEU A 1113 16.30 15.13 24.99
N LEU A 1114 16.10 16.26 25.67
CA LEU A 1114 14.80 16.76 26.17
C LEU A 1114 14.63 18.28 25.95
N TYR A 1115 15.44 18.87 25.05
CA TYR A 1115 15.42 20.32 24.88
C TYR A 1115 14.18 20.81 24.14
N ASP A 1116 13.53 19.92 23.36
CA ASP A 1116 12.37 20.28 22.56
C ASP A 1116 11.21 20.80 23.44
N GLU A 1117 10.93 20.14 24.56
CA GLU A 1117 9.90 20.50 25.53
C GLU A 1117 10.20 21.85 26.20
N GLN A 1118 11.45 22.05 26.63
CA GLN A 1118 11.86 23.31 27.27
C GLN A 1118 11.82 24.49 26.30
N LEU A 1119 12.23 24.27 25.06
CA LEU A 1119 12.17 25.30 24.03
C LEU A 1119 10.71 25.65 23.69
N ARG A 1120 9.79 24.68 23.77
CA ARG A 1120 8.35 24.92 23.63
C ARG A 1120 7.82 25.84 24.74
N GLU A 1121 8.24 25.63 25.99
CA GLU A 1121 7.89 26.53 27.11
C GLU A 1121 8.43 27.94 26.92
N LEU A 1122 9.69 28.07 26.49
CA LEU A 1122 10.36 29.36 26.29
C LEU A 1122 9.75 30.20 25.16
N THR A 1123 9.17 29.55 24.16
CA THR A 1123 8.69 30.20 22.92
C THR A 1123 7.17 30.25 22.82
N GLY A 1124 6.45 29.79 23.85
CA GLY A 1124 4.99 29.65 23.80
C GLY A 1124 4.53 28.72 22.68
N GLY A 1125 5.37 27.75 22.30
CA GLY A 1125 5.14 26.80 21.21
C GLY A 1125 5.48 27.28 19.80
N ARG A 1126 5.94 28.53 19.61
CA ARG A 1126 6.32 29.07 18.30
C ARG A 1126 7.81 28.90 18.07
N LYS A 1127 8.25 27.70 17.68
CA LYS A 1127 9.66 27.42 17.41
C LYS A 1127 9.87 26.31 16.39
N ASN A 1128 10.96 26.41 15.66
CA ASN A 1128 11.57 25.35 14.89
C ASN A 1128 12.87 24.96 15.57
N LEU A 1129 13.07 23.69 15.85
CA LEU A 1129 14.36 23.15 16.25
C LEU A 1129 14.72 22.04 15.27
N THR A 1130 15.85 22.21 14.60
CA THR A 1130 16.47 21.16 13.79
C THR A 1130 17.80 20.78 14.44
N MET A 1131 18.12 19.49 14.39
CA MET A 1131 19.36 18.97 14.93
C MET A 1131 19.93 17.99 13.90
N GLU A 1132 21.14 18.26 13.44
CA GLU A 1132 21.88 17.38 12.55
C GLU A 1132 23.15 16.90 13.26
N PRO A 1133 23.59 15.65 13.06
CA PRO A 1133 24.89 15.21 13.56
C PRO A 1133 25.97 16.10 12.96
N ASP A 1134 26.77 16.75 13.79
CA ASP A 1134 27.87 17.59 13.34
C ASP A 1134 29.18 16.81 13.39
N THR A 1135 29.84 16.82 14.54
CA THR A 1135 31.13 16.16 14.73
C THR A 1135 31.29 15.65 16.16
N LEU A 1136 32.27 14.77 16.37
CA LEU A 1136 32.68 14.31 17.70
C LEU A 1136 33.71 15.28 18.29
N GLU A 1137 33.49 15.84 19.48
CA GLU A 1137 34.44 16.76 20.12
C GLU A 1137 34.99 16.22 21.44
N LEU A 1138 36.18 16.68 21.79
CA LEU A 1138 36.86 16.31 23.03
C LEU A 1138 36.11 16.88 24.24
N VAL A 1139 35.76 16.00 25.16
CA VAL A 1139 35.19 16.39 26.46
C VAL A 1139 36.28 17.04 27.31
N THR A 1140 36.06 18.27 27.77
CA THR A 1140 37.04 19.02 28.57
C THR A 1140 36.47 19.49 29.92
N GLY A 1141 37.37 19.86 30.85
CA GLY A 1141 37.03 20.61 32.07
C GLY A 1141 36.20 19.84 33.12
N GLN A 1142 35.17 20.51 33.67
CA GLN A 1142 34.30 19.95 34.70
C GLN A 1142 33.44 18.77 34.20
N ARG A 1143 33.12 18.77 32.89
CA ARG A 1143 32.28 17.76 32.24
C ARG A 1143 32.99 16.41 32.16
N LEU A 1144 34.29 16.43 31.84
CA LEU A 1144 35.14 15.23 31.90
C LEU A 1144 35.19 14.66 33.32
N LYS A 1145 35.40 15.50 34.34
CA LYS A 1145 35.39 15.06 35.75
C LYS A 1145 34.07 14.46 36.18
N ALA A 1146 32.94 15.03 35.74
CA ALA A 1146 31.61 14.48 36.03
C ALA A 1146 31.43 13.09 35.40
N LEU A 1147 31.84 12.93 34.13
CA LEU A 1147 31.77 11.65 33.43
C LEU A 1147 32.73 10.60 34.00
N GLU A 1148 33.92 11.01 34.46
CA GLU A 1148 34.87 10.16 35.18
C GLU A 1148 34.38 9.79 36.59
N SER A 1149 33.61 10.66 37.25
CA SER A 1149 33.03 10.39 38.59
C SER A 1149 31.77 9.52 38.56
N ALA A 1150 31.07 9.51 37.42
CA ALA A 1150 29.96 8.61 37.15
C ALA A 1150 30.41 7.20 36.73
N MET A 1151 31.72 7.01 36.50
CA MET A 1151 32.39 5.73 36.27
C MET A 1151 32.88 5.11 37.57
#